data_AF-A0A9W9AMA5-F1
#
_entry.id   AF-A0A9W9AMA5-F1
#
_cell.length_a   1.000
_cell.length_b   1.000
_cell.length_c   1.000
_cell.angle_alpha   90.00
_cell.angle_beta   90.00
_cell.angle_gamma   90.00
#
_symmetry.space_group_name_H-M   'P 1'
#
loop_
_entity.id
_entity.type
_entity.pdbx_description
1 polymer ?
#
loop_
_entity_poly.entity_id
_entity_poly.type
_entity_poly.pdbx_seq_one_letter_code
_entity_poly.pdbx_strand_id
1 'polypeptide(L)'
;MFSKHHESFIDLSLDLHEPQDWKPGVLRTLEYASKVTALAYEPIAGLLAVGTPGSIELLGKPGVACKITLPDLHEVKILHISSSTFKLLCLDEHNKLHIWDLSTYGQPKLLTTVRFDQSNSVTISPSHSHAFIAQQTGEIKTYDLECLRKSSYNIPNMWTLYEEKMAASGMPEIATPTSGIAIDTVIHPRDLNLLFVVYGGGVVLSDLSERKTLRTYELVYPPGAPGGTGYRSSDILTHRRPEATCMAVHPAGHFFAVGYADGSIAFWAIEDEDQPLLVRTLDDLDVSNIDADQLEAHLAPKGETAAASEKEPIFKLSWCSFPNSSDPRGGETALVILGGLNSEDSSGITVQWLPAFNPTDPLATQSVAPSLHPHIRSSMRSSVEPLDSYFYQVNGIVHDYVLIPREEPHLSGSFDVISILVVRESIAGMRVVEAYEFPPPAVVQHAYDDPHLDTEVEEGTDTLDDLASTLQDLQSNVEPRRVELPGYLSNGTSGLLGGVIRTMTKDAYSSLVQTDALRYSLCLKAGFAWLDPIDHISKYQPPRIAITWHADFSVQVWDVSAQLLHKFKPDPIESDFPNPLPNLTLDTNIILTAASVAPKLSSRDLSIKFVKIAPESLECAVVFSSGLIIVYRFVSPPDSVTPFEELVDPELLSLTHLPPSLNSRFSPYFAFLPNRGQVSACALADVGFFAVTYTDGTLFVVDMRGPAIILRHGIKTKNRHSIGVHMDPDTDPITCLEWTISPIDKDERLALRLVVGHDSGTFQVFTFGRSMNSSWAPVKEVAKFDGPDHPIDMFVINSKNGSRCLANRSRLAAALNDSETTRGTVPVLFVTAGLKGARCNMNISGDRIGKVEWSHKMGKVLSVQIVQKLSSYALVAFTENHEACAYSLPTLEFLHNMALPPVTYLPKTVDETGDFIAWTRNPETGLIRQATYGTLFNFRRVDTPPAVDFLSTKPMVPAQPQPVSVGPPSILGSWFNFGQSMTGAQVDVLLGGPDRPVPIQKSKLQPPDTSAREIAKQATATQSSLYDRLTAAVNERGQMLGDLEDRFNSLESGSRSMVDQAKKLAAEQSAKSWFKF
;
A
#
# COMPACT_ATOMS: atom_id res chain seq x y z
N MET A 1 35.15 45.93 39.45
CA MET A 1 35.76 45.13 40.54
C MET A 1 35.00 43.80 40.61
N PHE A 2 35.27 42.86 39.69
CA PHE A 2 34.68 41.52 39.71
C PHE A 2 35.73 40.51 39.23
N SER A 3 36.61 40.13 40.14
CA SER A 3 37.39 38.90 40.08
C SER A 3 37.03 38.15 41.36
N LYS A 4 36.15 37.16 41.24
CA LYS A 4 35.95 36.14 42.26
C LYS A 4 35.65 34.82 41.56
N HIS A 5 36.66 33.95 41.61
CA HIS A 5 36.61 32.49 41.43
C HIS A 5 35.78 31.96 40.25
N HIS A 6 36.39 31.87 39.06
CA HIS A 6 36.03 30.78 38.14
C HIS A 6 36.46 29.48 38.80
N GLU A 7 35.53 28.77 39.45
CA GLU A 7 35.66 27.32 39.47
C GLU A 7 35.74 26.88 38.00
N SER A 8 36.84 26.23 37.61
CA SER A 8 37.01 25.71 36.25
C SER A 8 35.99 24.59 36.05
N PHE A 9 34.84 24.93 35.47
CA PHE A 9 33.85 23.93 35.09
C PHE A 9 34.43 23.01 34.03
N ILE A 10 34.05 21.73 34.08
CA ILE A 10 34.43 20.76 33.06
C ILE A 10 33.76 21.19 31.76
N ASP A 11 34.56 21.40 30.71
CA ASP A 11 34.05 21.57 29.36
C ASP A 11 33.40 20.25 28.93
N LEU A 12 32.09 20.30 28.72
CA LEU A 12 31.32 19.12 28.30
C LEU A 12 31.44 18.89 26.80
N SER A 13 32.07 19.78 26.03
CA SER A 13 32.11 19.76 24.56
C SER A 13 33.47 19.33 23.97
N LEU A 14 34.36 18.74 24.77
CA LEU A 14 35.75 18.45 24.39
C LEU A 14 35.91 17.73 23.03
N ASP A 15 35.09 16.71 22.74
CA ASP A 15 35.16 15.94 21.48
C ASP A 15 34.31 16.52 20.34
N LEU A 16 33.90 17.78 20.45
CA LEU A 16 33.04 18.49 19.49
C LEU A 16 33.61 19.84 19.05
N HIS A 17 34.85 20.17 19.46
CA HIS A 17 35.50 21.46 19.17
C HIS A 17 36.05 21.57 17.75
N GLU A 18 36.43 20.48 17.10
CA GLU A 18 37.06 20.56 15.79
C GLU A 18 36.01 20.45 14.67
N PRO A 19 36.15 21.17 13.53
CA PRO A 19 35.20 21.08 12.42
C PRO A 19 35.00 19.65 11.91
N GLN A 20 36.06 18.83 11.96
CA GLN A 20 36.05 17.43 11.54
C GLN A 20 35.25 16.50 12.47
N ASP A 21 34.87 16.96 13.66
CA ASP A 21 34.00 16.21 14.58
C ASP A 21 32.54 16.22 14.12
N TRP A 22 32.21 17.10 13.18
CA TRP A 22 30.88 17.28 12.62
C TRP A 22 30.86 16.79 11.16
N LYS A 23 29.84 16.02 10.81
CA LYS A 23 29.65 15.55 9.44
C LYS A 23 28.15 15.42 9.15
N PRO A 24 27.44 16.55 8.97
CA PRO A 24 26.02 16.50 8.65
C PRO A 24 25.78 15.76 7.34
N GLY A 25 24.71 14.95 7.28
CA GLY A 25 24.37 14.19 6.09
C GLY A 25 22.95 13.62 6.11
N VAL A 26 22.45 13.28 4.92
CA VAL A 26 21.20 12.53 4.74
C VAL A 26 21.52 11.05 4.77
N LEU A 27 20.77 10.28 5.56
CA LEU A 27 20.87 8.82 5.60
C LEU A 27 19.82 8.16 4.69
N ARG A 28 18.59 8.69 4.71
CA ARG A 28 17.46 8.22 3.91
C ARG A 28 16.50 9.35 3.60
N THR A 29 15.83 9.22 2.46
CA THR A 29 14.67 10.02 2.08
C THR A 29 13.49 9.07 1.94
N LEU A 30 12.41 9.37 2.67
CA LEU A 30 11.16 8.63 2.64
C LEU A 30 10.14 9.51 1.93
N GLU A 31 9.55 9.01 0.85
CA GLU A 31 8.49 9.69 0.13
C GLU A 31 7.14 9.05 0.45
N TYR A 32 6.09 9.85 0.43
CA TYR A 32 4.72 9.41 0.69
C TYR A 32 3.88 9.66 -0.55
N ALA A 33 3.35 8.58 -1.12
CA ALA A 33 2.57 8.65 -2.35
C ALA A 33 1.28 9.43 -2.11
N SER A 34 1.14 10.56 -2.80
CA SER A 34 0.01 11.47 -2.60
C SER A 34 -0.75 11.75 -3.91
N LYS A 35 -0.17 11.47 -5.07
CA LYS A 35 -0.85 11.50 -6.37
C LYS A 35 -0.53 10.21 -7.14
N VAL A 36 -1.16 9.11 -6.73
CA VAL A 36 -1.06 7.83 -7.44
C VAL A 36 -1.89 7.88 -8.70
N THR A 37 -1.29 7.53 -9.83
CA THR A 37 -1.92 7.66 -11.17
C THR A 37 -2.07 6.33 -11.89
N ALA A 38 -1.28 5.33 -11.52
CA ALA A 38 -1.39 3.97 -12.02
C ALA A 38 -0.85 2.97 -11.00
N LEU A 39 -1.37 1.74 -11.02
CA LEU A 39 -0.89 0.62 -10.22
C LEU A 39 -0.71 -0.60 -11.13
N ALA A 40 0.27 -1.44 -10.83
CA ALA A 40 0.44 -2.74 -11.49
C ALA A 40 0.96 -3.78 -10.49
N TYR A 41 0.45 -5.00 -10.56
CA TYR A 41 0.89 -6.11 -9.71
C TYR A 41 1.26 -7.31 -10.58
N GLU A 42 2.38 -7.96 -10.28
CA GLU A 42 2.81 -9.20 -10.92
C GLU A 42 2.69 -10.35 -9.90
N PRO A 43 1.74 -11.28 -10.05
CA PRO A 43 1.44 -12.27 -9.01
C PRO A 43 2.52 -13.30 -8.77
N ILE A 44 3.29 -13.64 -9.79
CA ILE A 44 4.23 -14.75 -9.68
C ILE A 44 5.42 -14.32 -8.80
N ALA A 45 6.00 -13.16 -9.08
CA ALA A 45 7.02 -12.56 -8.22
C ALA A 45 6.42 -11.95 -6.95
N GLY A 46 5.16 -11.52 -6.97
CA GLY A 46 4.54 -10.73 -5.90
C GLY A 46 5.14 -9.32 -5.82
N LEU A 47 5.28 -8.65 -6.97
CA LEU A 47 5.86 -7.31 -7.12
C LEU A 47 4.76 -6.29 -7.38
N LEU A 48 4.74 -5.21 -6.60
CA LEU A 48 3.82 -4.08 -6.80
C LEU A 48 4.59 -2.90 -7.41
N ALA A 49 4.04 -2.27 -8.44
CA ALA A 49 4.53 -1.02 -9.01
C ALA A 49 3.49 0.09 -8.82
N VAL A 50 3.96 1.25 -8.38
CA VAL A 50 3.12 2.43 -8.10
C VAL A 50 3.59 3.61 -8.94
N GLY A 51 2.74 4.06 -9.86
CA GLY A 51 2.98 5.22 -10.70
C GLY A 51 2.56 6.52 -10.02
N THR A 52 3.43 7.52 -10.09
CA THR A 52 3.20 8.91 -9.69
C THR A 52 3.74 9.84 -10.79
N PRO A 53 3.39 11.13 -10.82
CA PRO A 53 3.95 12.05 -11.81
C PRO A 53 5.49 12.06 -11.80
N GLY A 54 6.10 11.62 -12.89
CA GLY A 54 7.55 11.57 -13.09
C GLY A 54 8.30 10.43 -12.38
N SER A 55 7.63 9.57 -11.61
CA SER A 55 8.29 8.42 -10.97
C SER A 55 7.42 7.18 -10.77
N ILE A 56 8.08 6.01 -10.75
CA ILE A 56 7.48 4.72 -10.43
C ILE A 56 8.22 4.14 -9.22
N GLU A 57 7.49 3.72 -8.20
CA GLU A 57 8.05 2.99 -7.05
C GLU A 57 7.76 1.50 -7.20
N LEU A 58 8.79 0.65 -7.09
CA LEU A 58 8.66 -0.81 -7.05
C LEU A 58 8.77 -1.31 -5.62
N LEU A 59 7.80 -2.09 -5.17
CA LEU A 59 7.67 -2.60 -3.79
C LEU A 59 7.60 -4.13 -3.79
N GLY A 60 8.43 -4.76 -2.97
CA GLY A 60 8.50 -6.22 -2.81
C GLY A 60 8.58 -6.63 -1.33
N LYS A 61 9.36 -7.66 -1.03
CA LYS A 61 9.66 -8.10 0.34
C LYS A 61 10.27 -6.97 1.20
N PRO A 62 10.33 -7.15 2.52
CA PRO A 62 11.03 -6.22 3.39
C PRO A 62 12.40 -5.77 2.88
N GLY A 63 12.60 -4.44 2.79
CA GLY A 63 13.81 -3.82 2.24
C GLY A 63 13.87 -3.70 0.72
N VAL A 64 12.97 -4.37 -0.02
CA VAL A 64 12.84 -4.30 -1.48
C VAL A 64 11.96 -3.10 -1.85
N ALA A 65 12.59 -1.95 -2.01
CA ALA A 65 11.97 -0.74 -2.55
C ALA A 65 12.91 -0.09 -3.58
N CYS A 66 12.39 0.26 -4.75
CA CYS A 66 13.19 0.91 -5.79
C CYS A 66 12.39 2.00 -6.52
N LYS A 67 12.87 3.23 -6.41
CA LYS A 67 12.36 4.37 -7.17
C LYS A 67 13.00 4.43 -8.55
N ILE A 68 12.16 4.49 -9.58
CA ILE A 68 12.53 4.76 -10.98
C ILE A 68 12.01 6.15 -11.34
N THR A 69 12.91 7.04 -11.74
CA THR A 69 12.52 8.34 -12.33
C THR A 69 12.32 8.18 -13.83
N LEU A 70 11.22 8.70 -14.37
CA LEU A 70 10.97 8.68 -15.80
C LEU A 70 11.97 9.59 -16.54
N PRO A 71 12.35 9.27 -17.79
CA PRO A 71 13.26 10.11 -18.59
C PRO A 71 12.73 11.54 -18.77
N ASP A 72 11.42 11.64 -18.99
CA ASP A 72 10.66 12.88 -18.99
C ASP A 72 9.71 12.84 -17.78
N LEU A 73 9.62 13.91 -16.99
CA LEU A 73 8.85 13.94 -15.72
C LEU A 73 7.32 14.03 -15.93
N HIS A 74 6.81 13.27 -16.90
CA HIS A 74 5.39 13.19 -17.27
C HIS A 74 4.59 12.27 -16.35
N GLU A 75 3.27 12.42 -16.39
CA GLU A 75 2.36 11.55 -15.65
C GLU A 75 2.35 10.13 -16.22
N VAL A 76 2.38 9.12 -15.33
CA VAL A 76 2.24 7.71 -15.69
C VAL A 76 0.77 7.45 -16.00
N LYS A 77 0.46 7.09 -17.26
CA LYS A 77 -0.90 6.82 -17.73
C LYS A 77 -1.29 5.36 -17.54
N ILE A 78 -0.45 4.42 -17.98
CA ILE A 78 -0.67 2.97 -17.86
C ILE A 78 0.62 2.30 -17.39
N LEU A 79 0.49 1.32 -16.50
CA LEU A 79 1.61 0.59 -15.91
C LEU A 79 1.34 -0.92 -15.98
N HIS A 80 2.32 -1.70 -16.41
CA HIS A 80 2.26 -3.17 -16.41
C HIS A 80 3.61 -3.78 -16.07
N ILE A 81 3.59 -4.99 -15.50
CA ILE A 81 4.76 -5.84 -15.33
C ILE A 81 4.51 -7.12 -16.12
N SER A 82 5.35 -7.41 -17.12
CA SER A 82 5.23 -8.61 -17.95
C SER A 82 5.78 -9.83 -17.21
N SER A 83 4.92 -10.80 -16.86
CA SER A 83 5.36 -12.07 -16.27
C SER A 83 6.28 -12.87 -17.20
N SER A 84 5.95 -12.89 -18.50
CA SER A 84 6.71 -13.63 -19.52
C SER A 84 8.14 -13.12 -19.66
N THR A 85 8.31 -11.80 -19.79
CA THR A 85 9.63 -11.20 -20.07
C THR A 85 10.31 -10.54 -18.87
N PHE A 86 9.62 -10.44 -17.74
CA PHE A 86 10.04 -9.74 -16.51
C PHE A 86 10.52 -8.30 -16.75
N LYS A 87 9.70 -7.55 -17.51
CA LYS A 87 9.93 -6.15 -17.82
C LYS A 87 8.83 -5.28 -17.26
N LEU A 88 9.20 -4.08 -16.81
CA LEU A 88 8.26 -3.02 -16.45
C LEU A 88 7.95 -2.19 -17.69
N LEU A 89 6.67 -1.97 -17.95
CA LEU A 89 6.15 -1.15 -19.04
C LEU A 89 5.41 0.04 -18.45
N CYS A 90 5.76 1.25 -18.89
CA CYS A 90 5.07 2.48 -18.55
C CYS A 90 4.69 3.22 -19.82
N LEU A 91 3.40 3.47 -20.05
CA LEU A 91 2.93 4.42 -21.05
C LEU A 91 2.69 5.77 -20.36
N ASP A 92 3.38 6.82 -20.80
CA ASP A 92 3.19 8.17 -20.27
C ASP A 92 1.98 8.90 -20.90
N GLU A 93 1.61 10.05 -20.35
CA GLU A 93 0.53 10.90 -20.87
C GLU A 93 0.75 11.39 -22.32
N HIS A 94 1.99 11.36 -22.80
CA HIS A 94 2.40 11.75 -24.16
C HIS A 94 2.48 10.57 -25.14
N ASN A 95 1.99 9.39 -24.74
CA ASN A 95 1.99 8.15 -25.51
C ASN A 95 3.40 7.62 -25.84
N LYS A 96 4.36 7.78 -24.93
CA LYS A 96 5.67 7.11 -24.97
C LYS A 96 5.63 5.88 -24.06
N LEU A 97 5.92 4.73 -24.64
CA LEU A 97 6.11 3.47 -23.93
C LEU A 97 7.58 3.34 -23.52
N HIS A 98 7.84 3.40 -22.21
CA HIS A 98 9.13 3.16 -21.60
C HIS A 98 9.19 1.72 -21.08
N ILE A 99 10.33 1.05 -21.28
CA ILE A 99 10.51 -0.35 -20.88
C ILE A 99 11.80 -0.50 -20.07
N TRP A 100 11.69 -1.07 -18.86
CA TRP A 100 12.84 -1.37 -18.00
C TRP A 100 13.01 -2.87 -17.80
N ASP A 101 14.27 -3.27 -17.67
CA ASP A 101 14.67 -4.62 -17.29
C ASP A 101 14.69 -4.76 -15.76
N LEU A 102 13.79 -5.58 -15.22
CA LEU A 102 13.74 -5.89 -13.79
C LEU A 102 14.76 -6.96 -13.39
N SER A 103 15.46 -7.56 -14.36
CA SER A 103 16.44 -8.61 -14.13
C SER A 103 17.81 -8.08 -13.67
N THR A 104 18.01 -6.77 -13.67
CA THR A 104 19.27 -6.12 -13.30
C THR A 104 19.41 -5.98 -11.79
N TYR A 105 20.53 -6.45 -11.22
CA TYR A 105 20.86 -6.28 -9.80
C TYR A 105 21.04 -4.79 -9.44
N GLY A 106 20.51 -4.38 -8.29
CA GLY A 106 20.56 -3.02 -7.78
C GLY A 106 19.36 -2.20 -8.24
N GLN A 107 19.40 -1.68 -9.47
CA GLN A 107 18.34 -0.83 -10.04
C GLN A 107 17.92 -1.30 -11.44
N PRO A 108 16.62 -1.26 -11.77
CA PRO A 108 16.13 -1.58 -13.10
C PRO A 108 16.74 -0.69 -14.18
N LYS A 109 17.14 -1.30 -15.29
CA LYS A 109 17.78 -0.60 -16.40
C LYS A 109 16.77 -0.23 -17.48
N LEU A 110 16.68 1.06 -17.84
CA LEU A 110 15.89 1.48 -19.00
C LEU A 110 16.47 0.84 -20.27
N LEU A 111 15.63 0.08 -20.99
CA LEU A 111 16.00 -0.60 -22.22
C LEU A 111 15.68 0.25 -23.44
N THR A 112 14.49 0.85 -23.49
CA THR A 112 14.02 1.61 -24.66
C THR A 112 12.88 2.56 -24.30
N THR A 113 12.62 3.52 -25.17
CA THR A 113 11.48 4.43 -25.14
C THR A 113 10.96 4.58 -26.56
N VAL A 114 9.67 4.29 -26.76
CA VAL A 114 9.07 4.26 -28.09
C VAL A 114 7.76 5.04 -28.08
N ARG A 115 7.59 5.96 -29.03
CA ARG A 115 6.37 6.76 -29.17
C ARG A 115 5.32 6.03 -30.01
N PHE A 116 4.08 6.06 -29.57
CA PHE A 116 2.89 5.68 -30.32
C PHE A 116 2.00 6.90 -30.58
N ASP A 117 1.01 6.76 -31.45
CA ASP A 117 -0.09 7.72 -31.51
C ASP A 117 -0.98 7.57 -30.26
N GLN A 118 -2.03 8.37 -30.16
CA GLN A 118 -2.90 8.41 -28.99
C GLN A 118 -3.41 7.01 -28.64
N SER A 119 -2.92 6.46 -27.52
CA SER A 119 -3.10 5.07 -27.12
C SER A 119 -4.01 5.01 -25.90
N ASN A 120 -5.07 4.21 -25.96
CA ASN A 120 -6.10 4.12 -24.93
C ASN A 120 -5.84 2.99 -23.95
N SER A 121 -5.33 1.84 -24.41
CA SER A 121 -4.95 0.72 -23.56
C SER A 121 -3.70 0.00 -24.03
N VAL A 122 -3.11 -0.78 -23.11
CA VAL A 122 -2.00 -1.70 -23.37
C VAL A 122 -2.38 -3.05 -22.78
N THR A 123 -2.34 -4.11 -23.58
CA THR A 123 -2.67 -5.46 -23.12
C THR A 123 -1.46 -6.37 -23.28
N ILE A 124 -1.09 -7.06 -22.20
CA ILE A 124 0.03 -8.00 -22.15
C ILE A 124 -0.46 -9.40 -21.82
N SER A 125 0.36 -10.41 -22.11
CA SER A 125 0.08 -11.81 -21.80
C SER A 125 1.18 -12.41 -20.93
N PRO A 126 0.83 -13.29 -19.96
CA PRO A 126 1.80 -14.15 -19.30
C PRO A 126 2.37 -15.23 -20.24
N SER A 127 1.69 -15.55 -21.35
CA SER A 127 2.01 -16.67 -22.22
C SER A 127 2.84 -16.30 -23.45
N HIS A 128 2.85 -15.05 -23.88
CA HIS A 128 3.63 -14.57 -25.02
C HIS A 128 4.31 -13.23 -24.72
N SER A 129 5.23 -12.81 -25.59
CA SER A 129 6.10 -11.64 -25.37
C SER A 129 5.67 -10.38 -26.12
N HIS A 130 4.57 -10.42 -26.87
CA HIS A 130 4.00 -9.24 -27.50
C HIS A 130 2.99 -8.50 -26.61
N ALA A 131 2.99 -7.16 -26.71
CA ALA A 131 1.95 -6.28 -26.19
C ALA A 131 1.05 -5.78 -27.33
N PHE A 132 -0.25 -5.67 -27.07
CA PHE A 132 -1.22 -5.00 -27.93
C PHE A 132 -1.42 -3.58 -27.43
N ILE A 133 -1.42 -2.59 -28.34
CA ILE A 133 -1.62 -1.17 -28.04
C ILE A 133 -2.84 -0.70 -28.82
N ALA A 134 -3.95 -0.46 -28.12
CA ALA A 134 -5.18 0.06 -28.71
C ALA A 134 -5.06 1.57 -28.90
N GLN A 135 -5.22 2.04 -30.13
CA GLN A 135 -5.12 3.46 -30.47
C GLN A 135 -6.49 4.10 -30.65
N GLN A 136 -6.61 5.41 -30.40
CA GLN A 136 -7.87 6.14 -30.60
C GLN A 136 -8.36 6.10 -32.05
N THR A 137 -7.47 5.84 -33.02
CA THR A 137 -7.83 5.62 -34.43
C THR A 137 -8.63 4.34 -34.67
N GLY A 138 -8.72 3.47 -33.66
CA GLY A 138 -9.31 2.13 -33.74
C GLY A 138 -8.32 1.05 -34.20
N GLU A 139 -7.09 1.41 -34.59
CA GLU A 139 -6.07 0.44 -34.94
C GLU A 139 -5.42 -0.17 -33.69
N ILE A 140 -5.07 -1.46 -33.76
CA ILE A 140 -4.28 -2.15 -32.73
C ILE A 140 -2.86 -2.37 -33.25
N LYS A 141 -1.88 -1.73 -32.60
CA LYS A 141 -0.45 -1.95 -32.87
C LYS A 141 0.07 -3.06 -31.97
N THR A 142 1.08 -3.79 -32.45
CA THR A 142 1.75 -4.81 -31.65
C THR A 142 3.21 -4.44 -31.42
N TYR A 143 3.71 -4.77 -30.22
CA TYR A 143 5.09 -4.48 -29.83
C TYR A 143 5.73 -5.71 -29.20
N ASP A 144 6.87 -6.12 -29.74
CA ASP A 144 7.64 -7.26 -29.26
C ASP A 144 8.51 -6.83 -28.06
N LEU A 145 8.16 -7.29 -26.85
CA LEU A 145 8.87 -6.96 -25.61
C LEU A 145 10.19 -7.71 -25.47
N GLU A 146 10.42 -8.77 -26.25
CA GLU A 146 11.65 -9.53 -26.25
C GLU A 146 12.67 -8.91 -27.21
N CYS A 147 12.22 -8.58 -28.43
CA CYS A 147 13.05 -7.93 -29.45
C CYS A 147 13.09 -6.39 -29.34
N LEU A 148 12.29 -5.78 -28.46
CA LEU A 148 12.19 -4.33 -28.22
C LEU A 148 11.89 -3.52 -29.49
N ARG A 149 10.90 -3.97 -30.28
CA ARG A 149 10.52 -3.32 -31.54
C ARG A 149 9.01 -3.35 -31.79
N LYS A 150 8.51 -2.38 -32.57
CA LYS A 150 7.17 -2.46 -33.14
C LYS A 150 7.14 -3.61 -34.16
N SER A 151 6.15 -4.49 -34.07
CA SER A 151 6.02 -5.58 -35.02
C SER A 151 5.27 -5.10 -36.27
N SER A 152 5.43 -5.83 -37.39
CA SER A 152 4.73 -5.52 -38.63
C SER A 152 3.26 -5.91 -38.60
N TYR A 153 2.90 -6.84 -37.71
CA TYR A 153 1.53 -7.24 -37.46
C TYR A 153 0.75 -6.08 -36.83
N ASN A 154 -0.32 -5.64 -37.48
CA ASN A 154 -1.25 -4.64 -36.98
C ASN A 154 -2.67 -5.06 -37.34
N ILE A 155 -3.62 -4.70 -36.48
CA ILE A 155 -5.05 -4.92 -36.72
C ILE A 155 -5.64 -3.58 -37.14
N PRO A 156 -6.28 -3.49 -38.32
CA PRO A 156 -6.94 -2.26 -38.76
C PRO A 156 -8.15 -1.95 -37.88
N ASN A 157 -8.77 -0.77 -38.05
CA ASN A 157 -10.04 -0.46 -37.40
C ASN A 157 -11.15 -1.40 -37.91
N MET A 158 -11.41 -2.46 -37.14
CA MET A 158 -12.37 -3.51 -37.52
C MET A 158 -13.81 -3.03 -37.40
N TRP A 159 -14.08 -2.04 -36.54
CA TRP A 159 -15.41 -1.47 -36.42
C TRP A 159 -15.79 -0.69 -37.68
N THR A 160 -14.89 0.14 -38.21
CA THR A 160 -15.12 0.85 -39.48
C THR A 160 -15.33 -0.13 -40.63
N LEU A 161 -14.55 -1.22 -40.69
CA LEU A 161 -14.74 -2.26 -41.72
C LEU A 161 -16.11 -2.96 -41.61
N TYR A 162 -16.60 -3.12 -40.38
CA TYR A 162 -17.93 -3.66 -40.12
C TYR A 162 -19.03 -2.67 -40.56
N GLU A 163 -18.93 -1.39 -40.19
CA GLU A 163 -19.86 -0.34 -40.62
C GLU A 163 -19.92 -0.22 -42.15
N GLU A 164 -18.77 -0.26 -42.83
CA GLU A 164 -18.69 -0.25 -44.29
C GLU A 164 -19.39 -1.47 -44.92
N LYS A 165 -19.22 -2.65 -44.30
CA LYS A 165 -19.88 -3.89 -44.75
C LYS A 165 -21.40 -3.82 -44.54
N MET A 166 -21.87 -3.25 -43.44
CA MET A 166 -23.30 -3.04 -43.16
C MET A 166 -23.92 -1.99 -44.09
N ALA A 167 -23.22 -0.89 -44.34
CA ALA A 167 -23.63 0.09 -45.33
C ALA A 167 -23.72 -0.52 -46.74
N ALA A 168 -22.75 -1.35 -47.12
CA ALA A 168 -22.74 -2.04 -48.41
C ALA A 168 -23.85 -3.10 -48.54
N SER A 169 -24.32 -3.69 -47.44
CA SER A 169 -25.44 -4.64 -47.43
C SER A 169 -26.82 -3.97 -47.43
N GLY A 170 -26.88 -2.62 -47.42
CA GLY A 170 -28.12 -1.86 -47.45
C GLY A 170 -28.71 -1.54 -46.08
N MET A 171 -27.97 -1.80 -45.00
CA MET A 171 -28.32 -1.48 -43.61
C MET A 171 -27.36 -0.39 -43.09
N PRO A 172 -27.49 0.88 -43.52
CA PRO A 172 -26.60 1.93 -43.04
C PRO A 172 -26.78 2.16 -41.55
N GLU A 173 -25.75 1.83 -40.76
CA GLU A 173 -25.69 2.13 -39.34
C GLU A 173 -25.57 3.64 -39.11
N ILE A 174 -26.15 4.12 -38.00
CA ILE A 174 -25.95 5.49 -37.54
C ILE A 174 -24.60 5.50 -36.82
N ALA A 175 -23.52 5.71 -37.59
CA ALA A 175 -22.18 5.85 -37.02
C ALA A 175 -22.16 7.04 -36.04
N THR A 176 -21.80 6.79 -34.78
CA THR A 176 -21.51 7.85 -33.82
C THR A 176 -20.03 8.24 -33.95
N PRO A 177 -19.63 9.48 -33.60
CA PRO A 177 -18.23 9.91 -33.73
C PRO A 177 -17.22 9.05 -32.95
N THR A 178 -17.69 8.33 -31.95
CA THR A 178 -16.93 7.51 -31.00
C THR A 178 -16.98 6.02 -31.32
N SER A 179 -17.90 5.57 -32.17
CA SER A 179 -18.10 4.15 -32.52
C SER A 179 -16.82 3.42 -32.90
N GLY A 180 -15.97 4.05 -33.72
CA GLY A 180 -14.72 3.46 -34.22
C GLY A 180 -13.50 3.63 -33.30
N ILE A 181 -13.63 4.23 -32.12
CA ILE A 181 -12.51 4.41 -31.18
C ILE A 181 -12.25 3.09 -30.47
N ALA A 182 -11.04 2.52 -30.57
CA ALA A 182 -10.65 1.36 -29.77
C ALA A 182 -10.36 1.81 -28.34
N ILE A 183 -11.07 1.20 -27.39
CA ILE A 183 -11.02 1.52 -25.97
C ILE A 183 -10.10 0.54 -25.25
N ASP A 184 -10.29 -0.76 -25.48
CA ASP A 184 -9.51 -1.81 -24.85
C ASP A 184 -9.34 -3.06 -25.72
N THR A 185 -8.39 -3.93 -25.36
CA THR A 185 -8.24 -5.26 -25.92
C THR A 185 -8.14 -6.32 -24.82
N VAL A 186 -8.86 -7.43 -25.00
CA VAL A 186 -8.89 -8.54 -24.03
C VAL A 186 -8.53 -9.83 -24.74
N ILE A 187 -7.49 -10.52 -24.27
CA ILE A 187 -7.09 -11.82 -24.80
C ILE A 187 -8.08 -12.87 -24.30
N HIS A 188 -8.51 -13.78 -25.17
CA HIS A 188 -9.40 -14.85 -24.74
C HIS A 188 -8.70 -15.74 -23.69
N PRO A 189 -9.35 -16.02 -22.53
CA PRO A 189 -8.69 -16.61 -21.36
C PRO A 189 -8.12 -18.01 -21.61
N ARG A 190 -8.60 -18.70 -22.64
CA ARG A 190 -8.26 -20.10 -22.95
C ARG A 190 -7.82 -20.38 -24.38
N ASP A 191 -7.81 -19.37 -25.25
CA ASP A 191 -7.44 -19.54 -26.66
C ASP A 191 -6.63 -18.32 -27.12
N LEU A 192 -5.32 -18.49 -27.23
CA LEU A 192 -4.41 -17.39 -27.53
C LEU A 192 -4.53 -16.89 -28.98
N ASN A 193 -5.25 -17.59 -29.86
CA ASN A 193 -5.51 -17.11 -31.22
C ASN A 193 -6.64 -16.07 -31.28
N LEU A 194 -7.43 -15.94 -30.21
CA LEU A 194 -8.61 -15.08 -30.16
C LEU A 194 -8.35 -13.81 -29.34
N LEU A 195 -8.66 -12.67 -29.94
CA LEU A 195 -8.55 -11.36 -29.30
C LEU A 195 -9.88 -10.60 -29.42
N PHE A 196 -10.41 -10.15 -28.28
CA PHE A 196 -11.50 -9.19 -28.25
C PHE A 196 -10.94 -7.77 -28.36
N VAL A 197 -11.57 -6.95 -29.20
CA VAL A 197 -11.30 -5.52 -29.29
C VAL A 197 -12.58 -4.77 -28.95
N VAL A 198 -12.53 -3.97 -27.90
CA VAL A 198 -13.64 -3.15 -27.42
C VAL A 198 -13.54 -1.80 -28.12
N TYR A 199 -14.55 -1.47 -28.90
CA TYR A 199 -14.73 -0.17 -29.54
C TYR A 199 -15.87 0.58 -28.85
N GLY A 200 -15.97 1.89 -29.06
CA GLY A 200 -17.11 2.67 -28.55
C GLY A 200 -18.46 2.15 -29.04
N GLY A 201 -18.54 1.58 -30.25
CA GLY A 201 -19.78 1.02 -30.80
C GLY A 201 -20.15 -0.36 -30.27
N GLY A 202 -19.19 -1.12 -29.73
CA GLY A 202 -19.39 -2.52 -29.34
C GLY A 202 -18.10 -3.34 -29.31
N VAL A 203 -18.23 -4.66 -29.36
CA VAL A 203 -17.08 -5.58 -29.25
C VAL A 203 -16.87 -6.34 -30.56
N VAL A 204 -15.63 -6.50 -30.99
CA VAL A 204 -15.25 -7.35 -32.12
C VAL A 204 -14.37 -8.50 -31.63
N LEU A 205 -14.70 -9.73 -32.03
CA LEU A 205 -13.85 -10.90 -31.83
C LEU A 205 -13.01 -11.14 -33.09
N SER A 206 -11.68 -11.11 -32.95
CA SER A 206 -10.73 -11.30 -34.04
C SER A 206 -9.99 -12.61 -33.94
N ASP A 207 -9.78 -13.26 -35.08
CA ASP A 207 -8.81 -14.35 -35.25
C ASP A 207 -7.45 -13.78 -35.65
N LEU A 208 -6.41 -14.04 -34.86
CA LEU A 208 -5.07 -13.52 -35.12
C LEU A 208 -4.41 -14.22 -36.33
N SER A 209 -4.55 -15.54 -36.42
CA SER A 209 -3.91 -16.31 -37.49
C SER A 209 -4.48 -15.98 -38.87
N GLU A 210 -5.80 -15.85 -38.97
CA GLU A 210 -6.51 -15.56 -40.20
C GLU A 210 -6.66 -14.06 -40.48
N ARG A 211 -6.34 -13.20 -39.51
CA ARG A 211 -6.46 -11.73 -39.59
C ARG A 211 -7.85 -11.26 -40.03
N LYS A 212 -8.89 -11.87 -39.47
CA LYS A 212 -10.29 -11.58 -39.84
C LYS A 212 -11.16 -11.35 -38.61
N THR A 213 -12.20 -10.55 -38.80
CA THR A 213 -13.34 -10.45 -37.88
C THR A 213 -14.10 -11.75 -37.88
N LEU A 214 -14.22 -12.40 -36.72
CA LEU A 214 -15.07 -13.57 -36.52
C LEU A 214 -16.51 -13.14 -36.25
N ARG A 215 -16.70 -12.22 -35.31
CA ARG A 215 -18.00 -11.76 -34.83
C ARG A 215 -17.97 -10.32 -34.36
N THR A 216 -19.13 -9.65 -34.42
CA THR A 216 -19.33 -8.28 -33.95
C THR A 216 -20.56 -8.21 -33.06
N TYR A 217 -20.40 -7.74 -31.82
CA TYR A 217 -21.46 -7.62 -30.82
C TYR A 217 -21.83 -6.15 -30.63
N GLU A 218 -23.02 -5.76 -31.08
CA GLU A 218 -23.58 -4.40 -30.95
C GLU A 218 -24.83 -4.44 -30.07
N LEU A 219 -24.87 -3.62 -29.01
CA LEU A 219 -26.07 -3.48 -28.18
C LEU A 219 -27.01 -2.44 -28.79
N VAL A 220 -28.21 -2.88 -29.18
CA VAL A 220 -29.26 -2.00 -29.71
C VAL A 220 -30.53 -2.13 -28.88
N TYR A 221 -30.94 -1.05 -28.24
CA TYR A 221 -32.25 -0.98 -27.60
C TYR A 221 -33.33 -0.69 -28.64
N PRO A 222 -34.40 -1.51 -28.72
CA PRO A 222 -35.55 -1.17 -29.54
C PRO A 222 -36.35 0.00 -28.92
N PRO A 223 -37.15 0.73 -29.73
CA PRO A 223 -38.08 1.72 -29.22
C PRO A 223 -38.97 1.16 -28.11
N GLY A 224 -39.03 1.84 -26.98
CA GLY A 224 -39.83 1.47 -25.81
C GLY A 224 -39.10 0.65 -24.75
N ALA A 225 -37.93 0.10 -25.03
CA ALA A 225 -37.09 -0.51 -24.00
C ALA A 225 -36.59 0.57 -23.04
N PRO A 226 -36.38 0.31 -21.75
CA PRO A 226 -35.87 1.31 -20.81
C PRO A 226 -34.37 1.59 -21.02
N GLY A 227 -33.55 0.56 -21.21
CA GLY A 227 -32.09 0.68 -21.18
C GLY A 227 -31.56 1.16 -19.81
N GLY A 228 -30.29 1.56 -19.73
CA GLY A 228 -29.69 2.01 -18.46
C GLY A 228 -30.29 3.30 -17.89
N THR A 229 -30.81 4.18 -18.75
CA THR A 229 -31.44 5.47 -18.36
C THR A 229 -32.91 5.35 -17.93
N GLY A 230 -33.50 4.15 -18.04
CA GLY A 230 -34.87 3.87 -17.62
C GLY A 230 -35.97 4.47 -18.51
N TYR A 231 -37.22 4.33 -18.08
CA TYR A 231 -38.41 4.72 -18.87
C TYR A 231 -38.59 6.23 -19.09
N ARG A 232 -37.76 7.08 -18.46
CA ARG A 232 -37.87 8.54 -18.51
C ARG A 232 -36.94 9.19 -19.54
N SER A 233 -36.21 8.40 -20.33
CA SER A 233 -35.34 8.89 -21.39
C SER A 233 -36.14 9.65 -22.46
N SER A 234 -35.68 10.85 -22.85
CA SER A 234 -36.38 11.67 -23.85
C SER A 234 -36.48 11.05 -25.25
N ASP A 235 -35.59 10.09 -25.52
CA ASP A 235 -35.41 9.37 -26.79
C ASP A 235 -35.89 7.91 -26.70
N ILE A 236 -36.69 7.56 -25.68
CA ILE A 236 -37.16 6.18 -25.44
C ILE A 236 -37.90 5.55 -26.63
N LEU A 237 -38.57 6.36 -27.46
CA LEU A 237 -39.30 5.89 -28.65
C LEU A 237 -38.40 5.74 -29.90
N THR A 238 -37.08 5.75 -29.72
CA THR A 238 -36.11 5.58 -30.81
C THR A 238 -35.16 4.41 -30.53
N HIS A 239 -34.50 3.92 -31.58
CA HIS A 239 -33.41 2.96 -31.41
C HIS A 239 -32.21 3.65 -30.76
N ARG A 240 -31.69 3.06 -29.68
CA ARG A 240 -30.55 3.60 -28.93
C ARG A 240 -29.40 2.61 -28.90
N ARG A 241 -28.18 3.12 -28.96
CA ARG A 241 -26.92 2.36 -28.98
C ARG A 241 -26.00 2.96 -27.93
N PRO A 242 -25.99 2.43 -26.70
CA PRO A 242 -25.11 2.95 -25.67
C PRO A 242 -23.65 2.62 -26.02
N GLU A 243 -22.73 3.52 -25.70
CA GLU A 243 -21.31 3.31 -25.97
C GLU A 243 -20.74 2.23 -25.04
N ALA A 244 -20.02 1.25 -25.59
CA ALA A 244 -19.30 0.26 -24.78
C ALA A 244 -18.07 0.92 -24.13
N THR A 245 -17.76 0.56 -22.88
CA THR A 245 -16.73 1.23 -22.08
C THR A 245 -15.67 0.27 -21.55
N CYS A 246 -16.04 -0.97 -21.23
CA CYS A 246 -15.14 -1.99 -20.73
C CYS A 246 -15.72 -3.39 -20.95
N MET A 247 -14.91 -4.43 -20.73
CA MET A 247 -15.31 -5.82 -20.91
C MET A 247 -14.60 -6.75 -19.93
N ALA A 248 -15.25 -7.84 -19.53
CA ALA A 248 -14.64 -8.95 -18.82
C ALA A 248 -15.15 -10.29 -19.37
N VAL A 249 -14.26 -11.28 -19.50
CA VAL A 249 -14.61 -12.60 -20.06
C VAL A 249 -14.80 -13.61 -18.95
N HIS A 250 -15.85 -14.43 -19.02
CA HIS A 250 -16.04 -15.52 -18.07
C HIS A 250 -14.83 -16.49 -18.11
N PRO A 251 -14.35 -17.01 -16.97
CA PRO A 251 -13.18 -17.90 -16.90
C PRO A 251 -13.22 -19.13 -17.82
N ALA A 252 -14.42 -19.65 -18.12
CA ALA A 252 -14.61 -20.74 -19.09
C ALA A 252 -14.36 -20.34 -20.55
N GLY A 253 -14.40 -19.05 -20.90
CA GLY A 253 -14.18 -18.57 -22.26
C GLY A 253 -15.32 -18.88 -23.24
N HIS A 254 -16.57 -18.83 -22.79
CA HIS A 254 -17.74 -19.07 -23.68
C HIS A 254 -18.71 -17.91 -23.74
N PHE A 255 -18.65 -17.00 -22.77
CA PHE A 255 -19.47 -15.80 -22.69
C PHE A 255 -18.70 -14.73 -21.93
N PHE A 256 -19.18 -13.49 -22.02
CA PHE A 256 -18.51 -12.33 -21.46
C PHE A 256 -19.52 -11.23 -21.11
N ALA A 257 -19.07 -10.25 -20.33
CA ALA A 257 -19.83 -9.08 -19.93
C ALA A 257 -19.21 -7.82 -20.53
N VAL A 258 -20.05 -6.91 -21.00
CA VAL A 258 -19.67 -5.60 -21.54
C VAL A 258 -20.37 -4.53 -20.71
N GLY A 259 -19.61 -3.57 -20.23
CA GLY A 259 -20.12 -2.37 -19.56
C GLY A 259 -20.37 -1.25 -20.56
N TYR A 260 -21.37 -0.41 -20.28
CA TYR A 260 -21.77 0.68 -21.18
C TYR A 260 -21.87 2.04 -20.46
N ALA A 261 -21.86 3.11 -21.27
CA ALA A 261 -21.92 4.50 -20.81
C ALA A 261 -23.24 4.90 -20.14
N ASP A 262 -24.31 4.15 -20.35
CA ASP A 262 -25.62 4.36 -19.70
C ASP A 262 -25.75 3.64 -18.34
N GLY A 263 -24.67 3.02 -17.84
CA GLY A 263 -24.67 2.26 -16.60
C GLY A 263 -25.23 0.83 -16.73
N SER A 264 -25.50 0.36 -17.95
CA SER A 264 -25.93 -1.02 -18.20
C SER A 264 -24.75 -1.99 -18.39
N ILE A 265 -25.01 -3.27 -18.13
CA ILE A 265 -24.11 -4.40 -18.37
C ILE A 265 -24.85 -5.40 -19.26
N ALA A 266 -24.28 -5.73 -20.41
CA ALA A 266 -24.78 -6.78 -21.29
C ALA A 266 -23.89 -8.02 -21.25
N PHE A 267 -24.51 -9.19 -21.12
CA PHE A 267 -23.86 -10.49 -21.15
C PHE A 267 -24.07 -11.14 -22.50
N TRP A 268 -23.01 -11.60 -23.14
CA TRP A 268 -23.03 -12.13 -24.50
C TRP A 268 -22.42 -13.52 -24.54
N ALA A 269 -23.03 -14.43 -25.28
CA ALA A 269 -22.40 -15.70 -25.64
C ALA A 269 -21.51 -15.49 -26.86
N ILE A 270 -20.31 -16.09 -26.87
CA ILE A 270 -19.37 -15.96 -27.98
C ILE A 270 -19.95 -16.49 -29.31
N GLU A 271 -20.89 -17.42 -29.24
CA GLU A 271 -21.52 -18.03 -30.44
C GLU A 271 -22.78 -17.29 -30.92
N ASP A 272 -23.23 -16.26 -30.20
CA ASP A 272 -24.49 -15.56 -30.46
C ASP A 272 -24.26 -14.04 -30.49
N GLU A 273 -23.97 -13.52 -31.68
CA GLU A 273 -23.70 -12.09 -31.91
C GLU A 273 -24.98 -11.24 -32.07
N ASP A 274 -26.11 -11.89 -32.36
CA ASP A 274 -27.36 -11.20 -32.66
C ASP A 274 -28.09 -10.72 -31.40
N GLN A 275 -28.00 -11.48 -30.29
CA GLN A 275 -28.74 -11.16 -29.07
C GLN A 275 -27.97 -11.44 -27.77
N PRO A 276 -27.90 -10.45 -26.85
CA PRO A 276 -27.32 -10.67 -25.53
C PRO A 276 -28.12 -11.71 -24.76
N LEU A 277 -27.45 -12.45 -23.88
CA LEU A 277 -28.06 -13.35 -22.90
C LEU A 277 -28.94 -12.55 -21.93
N LEU A 278 -28.39 -11.45 -21.41
CA LEU A 278 -28.99 -10.58 -20.41
C LEU A 278 -28.49 -9.16 -20.62
N VAL A 279 -29.34 -8.16 -20.45
CA VAL A 279 -28.93 -6.76 -20.27
C VAL A 279 -29.55 -6.26 -18.98
N ARG A 280 -28.75 -5.73 -18.06
CA ARG A 280 -29.22 -5.26 -16.75
C ARG A 280 -28.45 -4.03 -16.28
N THR A 281 -29.02 -3.32 -15.31
CA THR A 281 -28.25 -2.40 -14.47
C THR A 281 -27.88 -3.08 -13.14
N LEU A 282 -27.40 -2.34 -12.15
CA LEU A 282 -27.22 -2.87 -10.79
C LEU A 282 -28.57 -3.17 -10.12
N ASP A 283 -29.63 -2.42 -10.48
CA ASP A 283 -30.94 -2.45 -9.81
C ASP A 283 -31.99 -3.25 -10.58
N ASP A 284 -31.94 -3.21 -11.91
CA ASP A 284 -32.99 -3.71 -12.80
C ASP A 284 -32.46 -4.77 -13.78
N LEU A 285 -33.21 -5.86 -13.94
CA LEU A 285 -32.94 -6.93 -14.91
C LEU A 285 -33.67 -6.68 -16.24
N ASP A 286 -33.16 -7.29 -17.31
CA ASP A 286 -33.77 -7.34 -18.64
C ASP A 286 -34.17 -5.96 -19.20
N VAL A 287 -33.33 -4.94 -18.98
CA VAL A 287 -33.59 -3.55 -19.39
C VAL A 287 -33.60 -3.34 -20.90
N SER A 288 -33.23 -4.36 -21.69
CA SER A 288 -33.39 -4.37 -23.14
C SER A 288 -34.80 -4.73 -23.60
N ASN A 289 -35.64 -5.27 -22.72
CA ASN A 289 -36.98 -5.73 -23.06
C ASN A 289 -38.03 -4.63 -22.84
N ILE A 290 -39.08 -4.63 -23.66
CA ILE A 290 -40.16 -3.64 -23.57
C ILE A 290 -41.21 -4.15 -22.59
N ASP A 291 -41.41 -3.43 -21.48
CA ASP A 291 -42.59 -3.59 -20.62
C ASP A 291 -43.66 -2.57 -21.05
N ALA A 292 -44.70 -3.06 -21.73
CA ALA A 292 -45.75 -2.22 -22.29
C ALA A 292 -46.52 -1.44 -21.19
N ASP A 293 -46.74 -2.07 -20.03
CA ASP A 293 -47.51 -1.47 -18.94
C ASP A 293 -46.71 -0.34 -18.28
N GLN A 294 -45.41 -0.55 -18.04
CA GLN A 294 -44.53 0.49 -17.51
C GLN A 294 -44.29 1.63 -18.51
N LEU A 295 -44.15 1.32 -19.79
CA LEU A 295 -43.99 2.32 -20.84
C LEU A 295 -45.24 3.20 -20.97
N GLU A 296 -46.44 2.61 -20.99
CA GLU A 296 -47.70 3.38 -21.05
C GLU A 296 -47.88 4.26 -19.82
N ALA A 297 -47.57 3.74 -18.62
CA ALA A 297 -47.64 4.50 -17.39
C ALA A 297 -46.73 5.74 -17.37
N HIS A 298 -45.57 5.68 -18.03
CA HIS A 298 -44.61 6.79 -18.11
C HIS A 298 -44.93 7.79 -19.23
N LEU A 299 -45.56 7.34 -20.32
CA LEU A 299 -46.01 8.23 -21.41
C LEU A 299 -47.30 8.98 -21.08
N ALA A 300 -48.01 8.60 -20.01
CA ALA A 300 -49.22 9.29 -19.55
C ALA A 300 -48.90 10.73 -19.07
N PRO A 301 -49.72 11.74 -19.44
CA PRO A 301 -49.45 13.13 -19.10
C PRO A 301 -49.56 13.39 -17.60
N LYS A 302 -48.43 13.45 -16.89
CA LYS A 302 -48.33 13.94 -15.50
C LYS A 302 -47.59 15.27 -15.47
N GLY A 303 -48.12 16.21 -14.69
CA GLY A 303 -47.72 17.62 -14.64
C GLY A 303 -46.42 17.96 -13.90
N GLU A 304 -45.49 17.01 -13.73
CA GLU A 304 -44.18 17.29 -13.11
C GLU A 304 -43.08 16.51 -13.86
N THR A 305 -42.19 17.24 -14.52
CA THR A 305 -41.00 16.72 -15.19
C THR A 305 -39.91 16.45 -14.15
N ALA A 306 -39.93 15.29 -13.50
CA ALA A 306 -38.76 14.78 -12.80
C ALA A 306 -37.73 14.31 -13.85
N ALA A 307 -36.48 14.74 -13.73
CA ALA A 307 -35.39 14.36 -14.65
C ALA A 307 -35.15 12.83 -14.66
N ALA A 308 -34.59 12.31 -15.75
CA ALA A 308 -34.15 10.93 -15.84
C ALA A 308 -33.05 10.64 -14.79
N SER A 309 -32.98 9.41 -14.28
CA SER A 309 -31.88 9.00 -13.40
C SER A 309 -30.61 8.92 -14.23
N GLU A 310 -29.65 9.82 -13.99
CA GLU A 310 -28.33 9.73 -14.61
C GLU A 310 -27.48 8.75 -13.80
N LYS A 311 -27.30 7.53 -14.32
CA LYS A 311 -26.37 6.54 -13.77
C LYS A 311 -24.95 6.82 -14.27
N GLU A 312 -23.97 6.51 -13.44
CA GLU A 312 -22.58 6.50 -13.86
C GLU A 312 -22.35 5.42 -14.94
N PRO A 313 -21.47 5.67 -15.94
CA PRO A 313 -20.95 4.63 -16.82
C PRO A 313 -20.40 3.45 -16.03
N ILE A 314 -20.43 2.24 -16.60
CA ILE A 314 -19.63 1.14 -16.08
C ILE A 314 -18.17 1.39 -16.49
N PHE A 315 -17.33 1.78 -15.55
CA PHE A 315 -15.95 2.18 -15.85
C PHE A 315 -15.00 0.99 -15.99
N LYS A 316 -15.21 -0.07 -15.21
CA LYS A 316 -14.33 -1.26 -15.20
C LYS A 316 -15.07 -2.50 -14.73
N LEU A 317 -14.74 -3.64 -15.35
CA LEU A 317 -15.23 -4.97 -15.00
C LEU A 317 -14.06 -5.93 -14.79
N SER A 318 -14.17 -6.84 -13.83
CA SER A 318 -13.24 -7.98 -13.67
C SER A 318 -13.99 -9.23 -13.24
N TRP A 319 -13.77 -10.33 -13.95
CA TRP A 319 -14.46 -11.59 -13.70
C TRP A 319 -13.54 -12.57 -12.96
N CYS A 320 -13.78 -12.73 -11.67
CA CYS A 320 -12.95 -13.52 -10.78
C CYS A 320 -13.39 -14.99 -10.75
N SER A 321 -12.41 -15.88 -10.62
CA SER A 321 -12.62 -17.32 -10.39
C SER A 321 -11.83 -17.81 -9.19
N PHE A 322 -12.25 -18.94 -8.63
CA PHE A 322 -11.75 -19.48 -7.37
C PHE A 322 -11.43 -20.98 -7.52
N PRO A 323 -10.58 -21.53 -6.64
CA PRO A 323 -10.28 -22.97 -6.62
C PRO A 323 -11.40 -23.79 -5.95
N ASN A 324 -12.67 -23.47 -6.23
CA ASN A 324 -13.87 -24.04 -5.60
C ASN A 324 -14.51 -25.18 -6.43
N SER A 325 -13.86 -25.65 -7.50
CA SER A 325 -14.39 -26.68 -8.37
C SER A 325 -13.29 -27.44 -9.08
N SER A 326 -13.51 -28.75 -9.27
CA SER A 326 -12.68 -29.61 -10.12
C SER A 326 -13.05 -29.53 -11.61
N ASP A 327 -14.21 -28.92 -11.95
CA ASP A 327 -14.61 -28.73 -13.34
C ASP A 327 -13.69 -27.68 -14.00
N PRO A 328 -13.08 -27.96 -15.17
CA PRO A 328 -12.18 -27.02 -15.82
C PRO A 328 -12.87 -25.72 -16.28
N ARG A 329 -14.21 -25.66 -16.31
CA ARG A 329 -14.99 -24.43 -16.55
C ARG A 329 -15.06 -23.50 -15.32
N GLY A 330 -14.72 -24.01 -14.13
CA GLY A 330 -14.76 -23.31 -12.85
C GLY A 330 -16.01 -23.63 -12.03
N GLY A 331 -16.01 -23.19 -10.77
CA GLY A 331 -17.18 -23.21 -9.89
C GLY A 331 -17.93 -21.89 -9.94
N GLU A 332 -18.45 -21.47 -8.79
CA GLU A 332 -19.02 -20.14 -8.63
C GLU A 332 -17.96 -19.06 -8.86
N THR A 333 -18.37 -17.92 -9.42
CA THR A 333 -17.48 -16.83 -9.85
C THR A 333 -17.93 -15.49 -9.25
N ALA A 334 -17.12 -14.44 -9.37
CA ALA A 334 -17.52 -13.10 -8.95
C ALA A 334 -17.30 -12.08 -10.07
N LEU A 335 -18.25 -11.15 -10.24
CA LEU A 335 -18.08 -9.99 -11.11
C LEU A 335 -17.84 -8.74 -10.25
N VAL A 336 -16.66 -8.15 -10.38
CA VAL A 336 -16.28 -6.88 -9.75
C VAL A 336 -16.61 -5.74 -10.70
N ILE A 337 -17.33 -4.73 -10.20
CA ILE A 337 -17.94 -3.66 -11.00
C ILE A 337 -17.59 -2.30 -10.36
N LEU A 338 -16.98 -1.43 -11.16
CA LEU A 338 -16.81 -0.01 -10.84
C LEU A 338 -17.74 0.83 -11.73
N GLY A 339 -18.56 1.69 -11.12
CA GLY A 339 -19.57 2.51 -11.80
C GLY A 339 -20.97 1.87 -11.79
N GLY A 340 -21.91 2.45 -12.54
CA GLY A 340 -23.31 2.03 -12.57
C GLY A 340 -24.17 2.49 -11.39
N LEU A 341 -23.60 3.29 -10.50
CA LEU A 341 -24.26 3.88 -9.33
C LEU A 341 -25.12 5.09 -9.73
N ASN A 342 -26.12 5.43 -8.92
CA ASN A 342 -26.90 6.65 -9.08
C ASN A 342 -26.16 7.83 -8.42
N SER A 343 -26.49 9.06 -8.82
CA SER A 343 -25.84 10.27 -8.27
C SER A 343 -26.00 10.46 -6.75
N GLU A 344 -26.99 9.81 -6.13
CA GLU A 344 -27.26 9.86 -4.69
C GLU A 344 -26.54 8.75 -3.90
N ASP A 345 -26.00 7.74 -4.58
CA ASP A 345 -25.34 6.61 -3.94
C ASP A 345 -23.93 6.98 -3.47
N SER A 346 -23.46 6.34 -2.39
CA SER A 346 -22.08 6.50 -1.94
C SER A 346 -21.11 5.88 -2.94
N SER A 347 -19.96 6.50 -3.17
CA SER A 347 -18.87 5.95 -3.99
C SER A 347 -18.35 4.62 -3.44
N GLY A 348 -18.03 3.69 -4.35
CA GLY A 348 -17.54 2.36 -3.97
C GLY A 348 -17.44 1.39 -5.13
N ILE A 349 -17.28 0.10 -4.80
CA ILE A 349 -17.13 -1.00 -5.76
C ILE A 349 -18.17 -2.08 -5.44
N THR A 350 -18.91 -2.51 -6.46
CA THR A 350 -19.89 -3.59 -6.32
C THR A 350 -19.27 -4.93 -6.71
N VAL A 351 -19.48 -5.97 -5.91
CA VAL A 351 -19.04 -7.33 -6.17
C VAL A 351 -20.25 -8.25 -6.18
N GLN A 352 -20.51 -8.91 -7.29
CA GLN A 352 -21.66 -9.80 -7.46
C GLN A 352 -21.20 -11.24 -7.57
N TRP A 353 -21.72 -12.11 -6.70
CA TRP A 353 -21.45 -13.55 -6.76
C TRP A 353 -22.35 -14.19 -7.80
N LEU A 354 -21.78 -15.05 -8.65
CA LEU A 354 -22.45 -15.63 -9.80
C LEU A 354 -22.40 -17.17 -9.75
N PRO A 355 -23.49 -17.87 -10.14
CA PRO A 355 -23.54 -19.33 -10.14
C PRO A 355 -22.51 -19.95 -11.08
N ALA A 356 -22.12 -21.20 -10.78
CA ALA A 356 -21.24 -21.98 -11.65
C ALA A 356 -21.89 -22.28 -13.02
N PHE A 357 -21.11 -22.17 -14.10
CA PHE A 357 -21.55 -22.55 -15.44
C PHE A 357 -21.34 -24.05 -15.71
N ASN A 358 -22.33 -24.86 -15.30
CA ASN A 358 -22.30 -26.32 -15.45
C ASN A 358 -23.55 -26.86 -16.18
N PRO A 359 -23.66 -26.67 -17.51
CA PRO A 359 -24.79 -27.18 -18.28
C PRO A 359 -24.90 -28.71 -18.19
N THR A 360 -26.12 -29.20 -17.87
CA THR A 360 -26.46 -30.63 -17.86
C THR A 360 -26.68 -31.18 -19.27
N ASP A 361 -26.63 -32.50 -19.43
CA ASP A 361 -27.02 -33.16 -20.67
C ASP A 361 -28.48 -32.82 -21.04
N PRO A 362 -28.77 -32.34 -22.26
CA PRO A 362 -30.13 -32.13 -22.72
C PRO A 362 -30.81 -33.48 -22.97
N LEU A 363 -32.13 -33.51 -22.78
CA LEU A 363 -32.95 -34.66 -23.15
C LEU A 363 -32.84 -34.90 -24.66
N ALA A 364 -32.57 -36.15 -25.06
CA ALA A 364 -32.28 -36.54 -26.44
C ALA A 364 -33.48 -36.28 -27.39
N THR A 365 -33.62 -35.06 -27.90
CA THR A 365 -34.50 -34.74 -29.03
C THR A 365 -34.10 -33.45 -29.76
N GLN A 366 -34.10 -33.58 -31.09
CA GLN A 366 -34.11 -32.59 -32.18
C GLN A 366 -32.83 -31.78 -32.43
N SER A 367 -32.17 -32.15 -33.54
CA SER A 367 -31.20 -31.34 -34.26
C SER A 367 -31.85 -30.03 -34.70
N VAL A 368 -31.38 -28.91 -34.15
CA VAL A 368 -31.67 -27.57 -34.67
C VAL A 368 -30.40 -27.03 -35.37
N ALA A 369 -30.61 -26.14 -36.33
CA ALA A 369 -29.64 -25.51 -37.25
C ALA A 369 -28.45 -24.79 -36.52
N PRO A 370 -27.53 -24.06 -37.21
CA PRO A 370 -26.18 -23.75 -36.71
C PRO A 370 -26.12 -22.58 -35.69
N SER A 371 -27.07 -22.50 -34.75
CA SER A 371 -27.18 -21.48 -33.71
C SER A 371 -26.95 -22.08 -32.31
N LEU A 372 -26.56 -21.26 -31.32
CA LEU A 372 -26.35 -21.67 -29.93
C LEU A 372 -27.55 -22.48 -29.40
N HIS A 373 -27.29 -23.67 -28.83
CA HIS A 373 -28.36 -24.54 -28.34
C HIS A 373 -29.18 -23.85 -27.24
N PRO A 374 -30.53 -23.87 -27.29
CA PRO A 374 -31.36 -23.18 -26.29
C PRO A 374 -31.09 -23.57 -24.83
N HIS A 375 -30.83 -24.86 -24.57
CA HIS A 375 -30.45 -25.34 -23.22
C HIS A 375 -29.12 -24.75 -22.72
N ILE A 376 -28.13 -24.63 -23.61
CA ILE A 376 -26.83 -24.05 -23.28
C ILE A 376 -27.00 -22.54 -23.05
N ARG A 377 -27.74 -21.84 -23.93
CA ARG A 377 -28.08 -20.42 -23.78
C ARG A 377 -28.79 -20.16 -22.44
N SER A 378 -29.75 -21.00 -22.07
CA SER A 378 -30.44 -20.93 -20.78
C SER A 378 -29.49 -21.14 -19.60
N SER A 379 -28.55 -22.09 -19.72
CA SER A 379 -27.56 -22.37 -18.67
C SER A 379 -26.59 -21.19 -18.50
N MET A 380 -26.17 -20.55 -19.59
CA MET A 380 -25.35 -19.33 -19.56
C MET A 380 -26.12 -18.15 -18.95
N ARG A 381 -27.42 -18.01 -19.27
CA ARG A 381 -28.28 -16.97 -18.71
C ARG A 381 -28.45 -17.12 -17.20
N SER A 382 -28.62 -18.34 -16.71
CA SER A 382 -28.71 -18.60 -15.27
C SER A 382 -27.39 -18.35 -14.53
N SER A 383 -26.23 -18.52 -15.17
CA SER A 383 -24.93 -18.27 -14.54
C SER A 383 -24.53 -16.78 -14.45
N VAL A 384 -25.38 -15.85 -14.91
CA VAL A 384 -25.13 -14.40 -14.83
C VAL A 384 -26.15 -13.64 -13.99
N GLU A 385 -27.07 -14.36 -13.34
CA GLU A 385 -27.96 -13.83 -12.31
C GLU A 385 -27.24 -13.83 -10.96
N PRO A 386 -27.07 -12.68 -10.29
CA PRO A 386 -26.38 -12.62 -9.01
C PRO A 386 -27.06 -13.49 -7.94
N LEU A 387 -26.27 -14.33 -7.27
CA LEU A 387 -26.65 -15.06 -6.06
C LEU A 387 -26.70 -14.13 -4.86
N ASP A 388 -25.68 -13.27 -4.76
CA ASP A 388 -25.52 -12.28 -3.70
C ASP A 388 -24.73 -11.08 -4.23
N SER A 389 -24.78 -9.95 -3.53
CA SER A 389 -24.06 -8.72 -3.87
C SER A 389 -23.47 -8.06 -2.62
N TYR A 390 -22.20 -7.72 -2.71
CA TYR A 390 -21.48 -6.97 -1.67
C TYR A 390 -21.03 -5.62 -2.20
N PHE A 391 -21.09 -4.58 -1.36
CA PHE A 391 -20.67 -3.23 -1.71
C PHE A 391 -19.49 -2.76 -0.83
N TYR A 392 -18.33 -2.54 -1.46
CA TYR A 392 -17.19 -1.89 -0.82
C TYR A 392 -17.42 -0.38 -0.82
N GLN A 393 -17.98 0.14 0.27
CA GLN A 393 -18.12 1.58 0.46
C GLN A 393 -16.75 2.22 0.70
N VAL A 394 -16.44 3.27 -0.06
CA VAL A 394 -15.15 3.97 -0.01
C VAL A 394 -15.38 5.46 0.17
N ASN A 395 -14.59 6.09 1.05
CA ASN A 395 -14.72 7.52 1.29
C ASN A 395 -13.98 8.32 0.21
N GLY A 396 -14.73 8.96 -0.69
CA GLY A 396 -14.20 9.71 -1.82
C GLY A 396 -14.40 9.00 -3.16
N ILE A 397 -14.15 9.70 -4.27
CA ILE A 397 -14.36 9.17 -5.62
C ILE A 397 -13.37 8.04 -5.88
N VAL A 398 -13.86 6.87 -6.31
CA VAL A 398 -12.99 5.76 -6.74
C VAL A 398 -12.59 5.98 -8.19
N HIS A 399 -11.29 6.01 -8.46
CA HIS A 399 -10.75 6.19 -9.81
C HIS A 399 -10.41 4.87 -10.50
N ASP A 400 -9.89 3.90 -9.75
CA ASP A 400 -9.49 2.59 -10.28
C ASP A 400 -9.36 1.56 -9.15
N TYR A 401 -9.31 0.28 -9.50
CA TYR A 401 -8.94 -0.80 -8.59
C TYR A 401 -7.97 -1.79 -9.25
N VAL A 402 -7.15 -2.45 -8.44
CA VAL A 402 -6.28 -3.56 -8.87
C VAL A 402 -6.54 -4.77 -7.97
N LEU A 403 -6.79 -5.91 -8.59
CA LEU A 403 -6.93 -7.19 -7.90
C LEU A 403 -5.55 -7.79 -7.62
N ILE A 404 -5.39 -8.41 -6.45
CA ILE A 404 -4.16 -9.08 -6.03
C ILE A 404 -4.41 -10.58 -6.04
N PRO A 405 -4.16 -11.27 -7.16
CA PRO A 405 -4.18 -12.73 -7.22
C PRO A 405 -3.07 -13.33 -6.37
N ARG A 406 -3.31 -14.53 -5.82
CA ARG A 406 -2.35 -15.22 -4.94
C ARG A 406 -1.04 -15.52 -5.67
N GLU A 407 -1.11 -16.23 -6.79
CA GLU A 407 0.05 -16.70 -7.58
C GLU A 407 -0.20 -16.83 -9.09
N GLU A 408 -1.45 -16.78 -9.56
CA GLU A 408 -1.82 -17.08 -10.95
C GLU A 408 -1.97 -15.80 -11.81
N PRO A 409 -1.12 -15.58 -12.83
CA PRO A 409 -1.23 -14.44 -13.74
C PRO A 409 -2.28 -14.59 -14.85
N HIS A 410 -2.77 -15.81 -15.12
CA HIS A 410 -3.76 -16.06 -16.18
C HIS A 410 -5.13 -15.48 -15.81
N LEU A 411 -6.10 -15.61 -16.73
CA LEU A 411 -7.48 -15.12 -16.52
C LEU A 411 -7.52 -13.62 -16.18
N SER A 412 -6.70 -12.83 -16.87
CA SER A 412 -6.54 -11.39 -16.63
C SER A 412 -6.16 -11.04 -15.18
N GLY A 413 -5.40 -11.91 -14.50
CA GLY A 413 -4.99 -11.70 -13.11
C GLY A 413 -6.16 -11.72 -12.12
N SER A 414 -7.24 -12.44 -12.43
CA SER A 414 -8.47 -12.48 -11.62
C SER A 414 -8.75 -13.88 -11.03
N PHE A 415 -7.75 -14.75 -10.94
CA PHE A 415 -7.88 -16.07 -10.31
C PHE A 415 -7.38 -16.05 -8.85
N ASP A 416 -8.18 -16.59 -7.92
CA ASP A 416 -7.86 -16.70 -6.49
C ASP A 416 -7.31 -15.38 -5.90
N VAL A 417 -8.12 -14.33 -6.03
CA VAL A 417 -7.80 -12.99 -5.54
C VAL A 417 -7.90 -12.96 -4.01
N ILE A 418 -6.88 -12.40 -3.36
CA ILE A 418 -6.76 -12.34 -1.89
C ILE A 418 -6.93 -10.93 -1.33
N SER A 419 -6.83 -9.90 -2.17
CA SER A 419 -6.99 -8.51 -1.78
C SER A 419 -7.39 -7.65 -2.97
N ILE A 420 -8.08 -6.55 -2.69
CA ILE A 420 -8.39 -5.50 -3.67
C ILE A 420 -7.74 -4.19 -3.24
N LEU A 421 -6.95 -3.57 -4.13
CA LEU A 421 -6.39 -2.23 -3.96
C LEU A 421 -7.29 -1.23 -4.68
N VAL A 422 -7.64 -0.14 -4.00
CA VAL A 422 -8.54 0.89 -4.51
C VAL A 422 -7.80 2.21 -4.56
N VAL A 423 -7.75 2.83 -5.74
CA VAL A 423 -7.26 4.20 -5.92
C VAL A 423 -8.44 5.14 -5.76
N ARG A 424 -8.40 5.99 -4.73
CA ARG A 424 -9.47 6.94 -4.44
C ARG A 424 -8.98 8.36 -4.27
N GLU A 425 -9.89 9.31 -4.48
CA GLU A 425 -9.66 10.71 -4.17
C GLU A 425 -9.63 10.94 -2.65
N SER A 426 -8.76 11.84 -2.23
CA SER A 426 -8.58 12.30 -0.87
C SER A 426 -8.62 13.84 -0.84
N ILE A 427 -8.02 14.47 0.16
CA ILE A 427 -8.05 15.92 0.34
C ILE A 427 -7.45 16.63 -0.89
N ALA A 428 -8.18 17.63 -1.41
CA ALA A 428 -7.76 18.52 -2.51
C ALA A 428 -7.37 17.79 -3.81
N GLY A 429 -8.14 16.77 -4.23
CA GLY A 429 -7.91 16.08 -5.51
C GLY A 429 -6.74 15.11 -5.54
N MET A 430 -6.10 14.88 -4.38
CA MET A 430 -5.00 13.93 -4.24
C MET A 430 -5.52 12.50 -4.36
N ARG A 431 -4.71 11.60 -4.92
CA ARG A 431 -5.09 10.20 -5.16
C ARG A 431 -4.25 9.28 -4.29
N VAL A 432 -4.91 8.54 -3.42
CA VAL A 432 -4.30 7.63 -2.44
C VAL A 432 -4.80 6.21 -2.65
N VAL A 433 -4.18 5.25 -1.97
CA VAL A 433 -4.48 3.81 -2.15
C VAL A 433 -4.99 3.24 -0.85
N GLU A 434 -6.12 2.55 -0.91
CA GLU A 434 -6.61 1.70 0.19
C GLU A 434 -6.58 0.25 -0.25
N ALA A 435 -6.53 -0.66 0.72
CA ALA A 435 -6.59 -2.09 0.43
C ALA A 435 -7.55 -2.78 1.39
N TYR A 436 -8.28 -3.76 0.86
CA TYR A 436 -9.28 -4.52 1.58
C TYR A 436 -9.11 -6.01 1.31
N GLU A 437 -9.52 -6.81 2.29
CA GLU A 437 -9.72 -8.24 2.17
C GLU A 437 -10.62 -8.57 0.97
N PHE A 438 -10.24 -9.60 0.23
CA PHE A 438 -11.04 -10.14 -0.86
C PHE A 438 -10.87 -11.67 -0.89
N PRO A 439 -11.93 -12.46 -1.17
CA PRO A 439 -13.32 -12.03 -1.36
C PRO A 439 -13.95 -11.46 -0.07
N PRO A 440 -15.08 -10.75 -0.16
CA PRO A 440 -15.76 -10.21 1.03
C PRO A 440 -16.11 -11.32 2.05
N PRO A 441 -16.01 -11.07 3.37
CA PRO A 441 -16.27 -12.07 4.41
C PRO A 441 -17.63 -12.77 4.30
N ALA A 442 -18.67 -12.03 3.89
CA ALA A 442 -20.01 -12.58 3.65
C ALA A 442 -20.03 -13.74 2.63
N VAL A 443 -18.99 -13.86 1.80
CA VAL A 443 -18.94 -14.75 0.63
C VAL A 443 -17.80 -15.77 0.74
N VAL A 444 -16.90 -15.67 1.73
CA VAL A 444 -15.73 -16.55 1.89
C VAL A 444 -16.11 -18.04 2.02
N GLN A 445 -17.26 -18.34 2.64
CA GLN A 445 -17.77 -19.73 2.77
C GLN A 445 -17.96 -20.41 1.41
N HIS A 446 -18.40 -19.67 0.39
CA HIS A 446 -18.65 -20.20 -0.96
C HIS A 446 -17.36 -20.43 -1.79
N ALA A 447 -16.27 -19.72 -1.46
CA ALA A 447 -15.04 -19.75 -2.25
C ALA A 447 -14.10 -20.91 -1.90
N TYR A 448 -14.22 -21.51 -0.71
CA TYR A 448 -13.25 -22.48 -0.19
C TYR A 448 -13.87 -23.75 0.45
N ASP A 449 -15.17 -24.00 0.26
CA ASP A 449 -15.81 -25.25 0.70
C ASP A 449 -15.31 -26.44 -0.15
N ASP A 450 -14.31 -27.16 0.35
CA ASP A 450 -13.93 -28.49 -0.15
C ASP A 450 -14.45 -29.57 0.83
N PRO A 451 -15.40 -30.44 0.43
CA PRO A 451 -15.89 -31.54 1.26
C PRO A 451 -14.86 -32.69 1.45
N HIS A 452 -13.62 -32.57 0.96
CA HIS A 452 -12.57 -33.59 1.06
C HIS A 452 -11.31 -33.21 1.83
N LEU A 453 -11.30 -32.11 2.58
CA LEU A 453 -10.27 -31.85 3.60
C LEU A 453 -10.58 -32.65 4.88
N ASP A 454 -10.41 -33.98 4.79
CA ASP A 454 -10.02 -34.76 5.97
C ASP A 454 -8.61 -34.27 6.33
N THR A 455 -8.53 -33.31 7.25
CA THR A 455 -7.28 -32.92 7.89
C THR A 455 -6.69 -34.17 8.53
N GLU A 456 -5.59 -34.67 7.98
CA GLU A 456 -4.63 -35.46 8.76
C GLU A 456 -4.13 -34.53 9.87
N VAL A 457 -4.84 -34.55 11.00
CA VAL A 457 -4.44 -33.91 12.24
C VAL A 457 -3.18 -34.62 12.69
N GLU A 458 -2.01 -34.00 12.46
CA GLU A 458 -0.84 -34.29 13.28
C GLU A 458 -1.23 -33.98 14.73
N GLU A 459 -1.39 -35.03 15.55
CA GLU A 459 -1.67 -34.92 16.98
C GLU A 459 -0.56 -34.11 17.67
N GLY A 460 -0.81 -32.84 17.92
CA GLY A 460 0.06 -32.06 18.80
C GLY A 460 0.00 -30.56 18.73
N THR A 461 -1.17 -29.91 18.81
CA THR A 461 -1.30 -28.51 19.30
C THR A 461 -2.74 -28.20 19.74
N ASP A 462 -2.89 -27.23 20.64
CA ASP A 462 -4.04 -26.99 21.53
C ASP A 462 -5.41 -26.75 20.85
N THR A 463 -6.29 -27.75 20.96
CA THR A 463 -7.71 -27.74 20.53
C THR A 463 -8.60 -26.60 21.08
N LEU A 464 -8.10 -25.81 22.03
CA LEU A 464 -8.81 -24.68 22.63
C LEU A 464 -8.58 -23.38 21.85
N ASP A 465 -7.40 -23.18 21.28
CA ASP A 465 -7.07 -22.00 20.48
C ASP A 465 -7.76 -22.05 19.11
N ASP A 466 -7.87 -23.25 18.53
CA ASP A 466 -8.65 -23.48 17.30
C ASP A 466 -10.16 -23.28 17.52
N LEU A 467 -10.68 -23.64 18.69
CA LEU A 467 -12.09 -23.39 18.99
C LEU A 467 -12.36 -21.90 19.24
N ALA A 468 -11.39 -21.19 19.82
CA ALA A 468 -11.47 -19.75 20.05
C ALA A 468 -11.39 -18.95 18.74
N SER A 469 -10.48 -19.31 17.81
CA SER A 469 -10.42 -18.71 16.47
C SER A 469 -11.69 -18.98 15.68
N THR A 470 -12.20 -20.22 15.71
CA THR A 470 -13.45 -20.60 15.03
C THR A 470 -14.68 -19.90 15.64
N LEU A 471 -14.73 -19.71 16.97
CA LEU A 471 -15.81 -18.96 17.63
C LEU A 471 -15.72 -17.45 17.38
N GLN A 472 -14.52 -16.91 17.15
CA GLN A 472 -14.29 -15.51 16.79
C GLN A 472 -14.62 -15.25 15.31
N ASP A 473 -14.42 -16.24 14.44
CA ASP A 473 -14.89 -16.23 13.05
C ASP A 473 -16.42 -16.38 12.94
N LEU A 474 -17.05 -17.11 13.86
CA LEU A 474 -18.52 -17.17 14.01
C LEU A 474 -19.15 -15.86 14.53
N GLN A 475 -18.35 -14.91 15.03
CA GLN A 475 -18.78 -13.56 15.39
C GLN A 475 -18.61 -12.56 14.22
N SER A 476 -18.56 -13.07 12.98
CA SER A 476 -18.23 -12.37 11.73
C SER A 476 -18.64 -10.90 11.69
N ASN A 477 -17.63 -10.02 11.70
CA ASN A 477 -17.77 -8.68 11.15
C ASN A 477 -18.15 -8.84 9.67
N VAL A 478 -19.33 -8.37 9.29
CA VAL A 478 -19.85 -8.44 7.91
C VAL A 478 -19.01 -7.56 6.95
N GLU A 479 -18.25 -6.60 7.49
CA GLU A 479 -17.39 -5.71 6.72
C GLU A 479 -15.98 -6.31 6.46
N PRO A 480 -15.44 -6.19 5.23
CA PRO A 480 -14.12 -6.66 4.86
C PRO A 480 -13.05 -5.93 5.65
N ARG A 481 -12.06 -6.69 6.14
CA ARG A 481 -10.96 -6.12 6.92
C ARG A 481 -10.10 -5.23 6.03
N ARG A 482 -9.68 -4.08 6.56
CA ARG A 482 -8.69 -3.22 5.88
C ARG A 482 -7.33 -3.90 5.91
N VAL A 483 -6.66 -3.98 4.76
CA VAL A 483 -5.32 -4.53 4.61
C VAL A 483 -4.30 -3.43 4.86
N GLU A 484 -3.31 -3.69 5.72
CA GLU A 484 -2.20 -2.77 5.94
C GLU A 484 -1.32 -2.67 4.69
N LEU A 485 -1.08 -1.44 4.25
CA LEU A 485 -0.24 -1.13 3.10
C LEU A 485 1.21 -0.84 3.52
N PRO A 486 2.19 -1.08 2.63
CA PRO A 486 3.57 -0.63 2.83
C PRO A 486 3.66 0.85 3.19
N GLY A 487 4.67 1.23 3.99
CA GLY A 487 4.83 2.60 4.53
C GLY A 487 4.80 3.73 3.49
N TYR A 488 5.22 3.46 2.26
CA TYR A 488 5.15 4.37 1.12
C TYR A 488 3.71 4.80 0.77
N LEU A 489 2.75 3.88 0.87
CA LEU A 489 1.34 4.09 0.55
C LEU A 489 0.50 4.46 1.79
N SER A 490 0.73 3.82 2.94
CA SER A 490 -0.11 4.01 4.14
C SER A 490 -0.04 5.43 4.72
N ASN A 491 1.15 6.04 4.76
CA ASN A 491 1.33 7.43 5.22
C ASN A 491 0.67 8.46 4.30
N GLY A 492 0.68 8.21 2.99
CA GLY A 492 0.00 9.06 2.02
C GLY A 492 -1.52 9.02 2.19
N THR A 493 -2.05 7.83 2.45
CA THR A 493 -3.48 7.57 2.64
C THR A 493 -4.03 8.16 3.93
N SER A 494 -3.28 8.04 5.02
CA SER A 494 -3.67 8.57 6.35
C SER A 494 -3.53 10.10 6.43
N GLY A 495 -2.69 10.70 5.57
CA GLY A 495 -2.48 12.14 5.48
C GLY A 495 -1.58 12.68 6.59
N LEU A 496 -0.27 12.49 6.45
CA LEU A 496 0.72 12.85 7.47
C LEU A 496 0.76 14.36 7.80
N LEU A 497 0.56 14.71 9.07
CA LEU A 497 0.56 16.10 9.57
C LEU A 497 1.86 16.50 10.26
N GLY A 498 2.50 15.54 10.93
CA GLY A 498 3.73 15.74 11.69
C GLY A 498 4.26 14.45 12.30
N GLY A 499 5.46 14.52 12.85
CA GLY A 499 6.03 13.41 13.60
C GLY A 499 7.26 13.82 14.40
N VAL A 500 7.74 12.90 15.23
CA VAL A 500 8.92 13.07 16.08
C VAL A 500 9.76 11.80 16.10
N ILE A 501 11.09 11.95 16.19
CA ILE A 501 12.04 10.86 16.40
C ILE A 501 12.48 10.82 17.87
N ARG A 502 12.61 9.62 18.43
CA ARG A 502 13.04 9.40 19.82
C ARG A 502 13.98 8.21 19.94
N THR A 503 15.07 8.41 20.68
CA THR A 503 15.94 7.34 21.18
C THR A 503 15.26 6.59 22.31
N MET A 504 15.32 5.26 22.29
CA MET A 504 14.74 4.40 23.33
C MET A 504 15.83 3.72 24.16
N THR A 505 15.53 3.44 25.43
CA THR A 505 16.33 2.49 26.22
C THR A 505 16.11 1.08 25.68
N LYS A 506 17.05 0.17 25.93
CA LYS A 506 16.93 -1.23 25.49
C LYS A 506 15.68 -1.92 26.05
N ASP A 507 15.34 -1.64 27.31
CA ASP A 507 14.19 -2.25 28.00
C ASP A 507 12.85 -1.71 27.49
N ALA A 508 12.76 -0.40 27.23
CA ALA A 508 11.57 0.20 26.64
C ALA A 508 11.37 -0.31 25.20
N TYR A 509 12.45 -0.33 24.42
CA TYR A 509 12.42 -0.83 23.04
C TYR A 509 11.99 -2.30 22.95
N SER A 510 12.57 -3.18 23.79
CA SER A 510 12.20 -4.60 23.80
C SER A 510 10.72 -4.80 24.16
N SER A 511 10.17 -3.96 25.04
CA SER A 511 8.76 -3.98 25.39
C SER A 511 7.86 -3.55 24.23
N LEU A 512 8.29 -2.60 23.39
CA LEU A 512 7.53 -2.09 22.25
C LEU A 512 7.51 -3.03 21.05
N VAL A 513 8.63 -3.69 20.74
CA VAL A 513 8.81 -4.51 19.53
C VAL A 513 8.32 -5.96 19.69
N GLN A 514 7.93 -6.38 20.90
CA GLN A 514 7.21 -7.64 21.11
C GLN A 514 5.90 -7.64 20.31
N THR A 515 5.81 -8.51 19.30
CA THR A 515 4.69 -8.56 18.36
C THR A 515 4.10 -9.98 18.32
N ASP A 516 2.97 -10.18 19.01
CA ASP A 516 2.13 -11.40 18.88
C ASP A 516 0.87 -11.13 18.02
N ALA A 517 0.73 -9.92 17.47
CA ALA A 517 -0.46 -9.53 16.72
C ALA A 517 -0.42 -10.10 15.29
N LEU A 518 -1.50 -10.79 14.90
CA LEU A 518 -1.75 -11.21 13.53
C LEU A 518 -1.84 -9.97 12.62
N ARG A 519 -0.88 -9.81 11.71
CA ARG A 519 -0.86 -8.74 10.71
C ARG A 519 -1.73 -9.15 9.52
N TYR A 520 -2.74 -8.36 9.21
CA TYR A 520 -3.42 -8.45 7.92
C TYR A 520 -2.82 -7.41 6.96
N SER A 521 -1.55 -7.65 6.56
CA SER A 521 -0.78 -6.75 5.70
C SER A 521 -0.67 -7.30 4.29
N LEU A 522 -0.57 -6.42 3.29
CA LEU A 522 -0.35 -6.80 1.91
C LEU A 522 0.99 -7.56 1.78
N CYS A 523 0.91 -8.87 1.58
CA CYS A 523 2.09 -9.74 1.55
C CYS A 523 2.77 -9.69 0.17
N LEU A 524 3.76 -8.81 0.02
CA LEU A 524 4.59 -8.73 -1.17
C LEU A 524 5.73 -9.76 -1.10
N LYS A 525 5.89 -10.55 -2.16
CA LYS A 525 6.82 -11.70 -2.21
C LYS A 525 8.09 -11.42 -3.03
N ALA A 526 8.17 -10.27 -3.72
CA ALA A 526 9.21 -10.02 -4.71
C ALA A 526 10.57 -9.65 -4.12
N GLY A 527 11.60 -10.32 -4.63
CA GLY A 527 13.00 -9.98 -4.47
C GLY A 527 13.56 -10.11 -3.07
N PHE A 528 14.83 -9.70 -2.94
CA PHE A 528 15.54 -9.56 -1.68
C PHE A 528 16.44 -8.33 -1.73
N ALA A 529 16.73 -7.76 -0.56
CA ALA A 529 17.55 -6.57 -0.43
C ALA A 529 18.70 -6.79 0.57
N TRP A 530 19.85 -6.19 0.27
CA TRP A 530 21.05 -6.22 1.12
C TRP A 530 21.74 -4.87 1.15
N LEU A 531 22.47 -4.60 2.23
CA LEU A 531 23.45 -3.52 2.24
C LEU A 531 24.81 -3.99 1.70
N ASP A 532 25.60 -3.03 1.23
CA ASP A 532 27.02 -3.26 0.96
C ASP A 532 27.82 -3.25 2.29
N PRO A 533 28.79 -4.17 2.46
CA PRO A 533 29.61 -4.24 3.67
C PRO A 533 30.54 -3.01 3.79
N ILE A 534 30.55 -2.38 4.97
CA ILE A 534 31.34 -1.20 5.37
C ILE A 534 31.88 -1.48 6.80
N ASP A 535 32.91 -0.81 7.31
CA ASP A 535 33.34 -1.00 8.71
C ASP A 535 32.25 -0.50 9.71
N HIS A 536 31.43 -1.40 10.26
CA HIS A 536 30.10 -1.08 10.83
C HIS A 536 30.05 -0.75 12.33
N ILE A 537 29.78 0.53 12.66
CA ILE A 537 29.37 0.97 14.01
C ILE A 537 27.84 1.07 14.14
N SER A 538 27.09 1.07 13.02
CA SER A 538 25.62 1.24 12.99
C SER A 538 24.84 0.27 13.88
N LYS A 539 25.35 -0.96 14.08
CA LYS A 539 24.72 -1.94 14.99
C LYS A 539 24.74 -1.52 16.47
N TYR A 540 25.65 -0.64 16.86
CA TYR A 540 25.79 -0.10 18.21
C TYR A 540 25.05 1.21 18.42
N GLN A 541 24.36 1.73 17.39
CA GLN A 541 23.48 2.88 17.54
C GLN A 541 22.34 2.53 18.50
N PRO A 542 21.84 3.48 19.30
CA PRO A 542 20.69 3.18 20.15
C PRO A 542 19.45 2.93 19.29
N PRO A 543 18.51 2.08 19.75
CA PRO A 543 17.25 1.87 19.06
C PRO A 543 16.44 3.16 19.04
N ARG A 544 15.67 3.36 17.97
CA ARG A 544 14.90 4.59 17.74
C ARG A 544 13.52 4.28 17.21
N ILE A 545 12.55 5.05 17.67
CA ILE A 545 11.20 5.05 17.11
C ILE A 545 10.89 6.42 16.51
N ALA A 546 10.07 6.42 15.47
CA ALA A 546 9.38 7.59 14.97
C ALA A 546 7.89 7.49 15.31
N ILE A 547 7.30 8.59 15.78
CA ILE A 547 5.88 8.69 16.09
C ILE A 547 5.29 9.74 15.17
N THR A 548 4.29 9.36 14.39
CA THR A 548 3.66 10.20 13.39
C THR A 548 2.17 10.35 13.67
N TRP A 549 1.58 11.51 13.35
CA TRP A 549 0.15 11.75 13.48
C TRP A 549 -0.45 12.27 12.17
N HIS A 550 -1.71 11.92 11.95
CA HIS A 550 -2.32 11.93 10.63
C HIS A 550 -3.67 12.67 10.61
N ALA A 551 -4.12 13.04 9.42
CA ALA A 551 -5.37 13.77 9.18
C ALA A 551 -6.61 12.91 9.45
N ASP A 552 -6.48 11.58 9.36
CA ASP A 552 -7.51 10.61 9.74
C ASP A 552 -7.60 10.36 11.26
N PHE A 553 -6.92 11.18 12.07
CA PHE A 553 -6.89 11.09 13.53
C PHE A 553 -6.16 9.86 14.09
N SER A 554 -5.37 9.17 13.27
CA SER A 554 -4.48 8.10 13.74
C SER A 554 -3.12 8.64 14.22
N VAL A 555 -2.53 7.92 15.19
CA VAL A 555 -1.12 8.07 15.60
C VAL A 555 -0.44 6.74 15.38
N GLN A 556 0.62 6.73 14.58
CA GLN A 556 1.34 5.52 14.19
C GLN A 556 2.78 5.56 14.73
N VAL A 557 3.30 4.39 15.11
CA VAL A 557 4.66 4.24 15.63
C VAL A 557 5.46 3.36 14.67
N TRP A 558 6.68 3.79 14.38
CA TRP A 558 7.59 3.15 13.44
C TRP A 558 8.92 2.89 14.10
N ASP A 559 9.50 1.72 13.89
CA ASP A 559 10.88 1.44 14.23
C ASP A 559 11.80 1.96 13.11
N VAL A 560 12.67 2.89 13.48
CA VAL A 560 13.66 3.54 12.59
C VAL A 560 15.09 3.20 13.03
N SER A 561 15.24 2.09 13.74
CA SER A 561 16.53 1.59 14.22
C SER A 561 17.43 1.18 13.06
N ALA A 562 18.70 1.60 13.11
CA ALA A 562 19.68 1.26 12.08
C ALA A 562 19.95 -0.25 11.97
N GLN A 563 19.62 -1.01 13.02
CA GLN A 563 19.74 -2.46 13.11
C GLN A 563 18.85 -3.18 12.09
N LEU A 564 17.68 -2.62 11.75
CA LEU A 564 16.75 -3.24 10.78
C LEU A 564 17.37 -3.41 9.40
N LEU A 565 18.28 -2.51 9.03
CA LEU A 565 18.95 -2.52 7.74
C LEU A 565 20.24 -3.36 7.74
N HIS A 566 20.72 -3.80 8.91
CA HIS A 566 22.06 -4.38 9.07
C HIS A 566 22.14 -5.85 8.63
N LYS A 567 21.89 -6.10 7.34
CA LYS A 567 21.86 -7.42 6.71
C LYS A 567 22.69 -7.38 5.41
N PHE A 568 23.49 -8.42 5.20
CA PHE A 568 24.47 -8.55 4.11
C PHE A 568 24.38 -9.93 3.50
N LYS A 569 24.77 -10.08 2.23
CA LYS A 569 24.74 -11.40 1.57
C LYS A 569 25.50 -12.44 2.41
N PRO A 570 24.90 -13.64 2.64
CA PRO A 570 23.67 -14.14 2.00
C PRO A 570 22.35 -13.74 2.70
N ASP A 571 22.38 -13.19 3.91
CA ASP A 571 21.20 -12.92 4.73
C ASP A 571 20.48 -11.62 4.32
N PRO A 572 19.24 -11.68 3.80
CA PRO A 572 18.52 -10.49 3.33
C PRO A 572 17.96 -9.65 4.49
N ILE A 573 17.54 -8.42 4.16
CA ILE A 573 16.70 -7.61 5.02
C ILE A 573 15.36 -8.33 5.24
N GLU A 574 14.94 -8.41 6.50
CA GLU A 574 13.73 -9.16 6.94
C GLU A 574 12.64 -8.23 7.49
N SER A 575 12.92 -6.92 7.60
CA SER A 575 11.99 -5.94 8.13
C SER A 575 11.98 -4.68 7.27
N ASP A 576 10.82 -4.05 7.16
CA ASP A 576 10.68 -2.79 6.43
C ASP A 576 11.49 -1.68 7.10
N PHE A 577 11.77 -0.61 6.37
CA PHE A 577 12.40 0.56 6.94
C PHE A 577 11.73 1.84 6.42
N PRO A 578 11.06 2.62 7.30
CA PRO A 578 10.74 2.31 8.70
C PRO A 578 9.86 1.07 8.85
N ASN A 579 10.06 0.27 9.90
CA ASN A 579 9.21 -0.89 10.18
C ASN A 579 7.97 -0.45 10.97
N PRO A 580 6.73 -0.65 10.47
CA PRO A 580 5.53 -0.31 11.22
C PRO A 580 5.37 -1.18 12.48
N LEU A 581 4.90 -0.56 13.56
CA LEU A 581 4.50 -1.23 14.80
C LEU A 581 2.99 -1.07 15.01
N PRO A 582 2.15 -1.83 14.27
CA PRO A 582 0.71 -1.60 14.22
C PRO A 582 0.01 -1.81 15.56
N ASN A 583 0.52 -2.71 16.40
CA ASN A 583 0.10 -2.94 17.77
C ASN A 583 0.32 -1.73 18.70
N LEU A 584 0.94 -0.66 18.22
CA LEU A 584 1.13 0.60 18.94
C LEU A 584 0.30 1.75 18.35
N THR A 585 -0.48 1.48 17.31
CA THR A 585 -1.31 2.50 16.64
C THR A 585 -2.44 2.95 17.57
N LEU A 586 -2.67 4.27 17.60
CA LEU A 586 -3.79 4.88 18.31
C LEU A 586 -4.79 5.38 17.29
N ASP A 587 -6.02 4.85 17.31
CA ASP A 587 -7.14 5.46 16.62
C ASP A 587 -7.92 6.34 17.61
N THR A 588 -7.78 7.65 17.47
CA THR A 588 -8.50 8.59 18.33
C THR A 588 -9.95 8.82 17.87
N ASN A 589 -10.31 8.42 16.65
CA ASN A 589 -11.65 8.60 16.12
C ASN A 589 -12.69 7.80 16.92
N ILE A 590 -12.31 6.62 17.44
CA ILE A 590 -13.12 5.82 18.38
C ILE A 590 -13.55 6.66 19.59
N ILE A 591 -12.67 7.51 20.10
CA ILE A 591 -12.93 8.36 21.27
C ILE A 591 -13.70 9.61 20.86
N LEU A 592 -13.35 10.23 19.74
CA LEU A 592 -13.99 11.46 19.26
C LEU A 592 -15.47 11.24 18.89
N THR A 593 -15.81 10.05 18.42
CA THR A 593 -17.18 9.65 18.06
C THR A 593 -17.96 9.05 19.23
N ALA A 594 -17.30 8.71 20.34
CA ALA A 594 -17.95 8.14 21.51
C ALA A 594 -18.99 9.10 22.11
N ALA A 595 -20.16 8.57 22.48
CA ALA A 595 -21.27 9.35 23.01
C ALA A 595 -20.93 10.13 24.30
N SER A 596 -19.93 9.67 25.08
CA SER A 596 -19.45 10.34 26.29
C SER A 596 -18.57 11.58 26.01
N VAL A 597 -18.01 11.68 24.81
CA VAL A 597 -17.04 12.71 24.39
C VAL A 597 -17.64 13.66 23.36
N ALA A 598 -18.28 13.14 22.31
CA ALA A 598 -18.77 13.91 21.17
C ALA A 598 -19.63 15.15 21.57
N PRO A 599 -20.57 15.06 22.54
CA PRO A 599 -21.36 16.23 22.97
C PRO A 599 -20.56 17.32 23.67
N LYS A 600 -19.37 17.01 24.19
CA LYS A 600 -18.49 17.95 24.90
C LYS A 600 -17.52 18.68 23.96
N LEU A 601 -17.46 18.29 22.69
CA LEU A 601 -16.59 18.91 21.69
C LEU A 601 -17.25 20.18 21.15
N SER A 602 -16.61 21.34 21.37
CA SER A 602 -17.14 22.66 21.01
C SER A 602 -16.87 23.08 19.55
N SER A 603 -16.05 22.35 18.80
CA SER A 603 -15.63 22.69 17.42
C SER A 603 -15.65 21.46 16.52
N ARG A 604 -16.08 21.64 15.26
CA ARG A 604 -15.97 20.61 14.20
C ARG A 604 -14.58 20.57 13.56
N ASP A 605 -13.77 21.63 13.71
CA ASP A 605 -12.41 21.71 13.15
C ASP A 605 -11.38 21.12 14.13
N LEU A 606 -11.37 19.80 14.24
CA LEU A 606 -10.40 19.04 15.01
C LEU A 606 -9.24 18.61 14.11
N SER A 607 -8.00 18.79 14.59
CA SER A 607 -6.80 18.19 14.01
C SER A 607 -5.78 17.93 15.10
N ILE A 608 -4.94 16.90 14.93
CA ILE A 608 -3.86 16.61 15.88
C ILE A 608 -2.77 17.68 15.71
N LYS A 609 -2.48 18.42 16.79
CA LYS A 609 -1.47 19.48 16.82
C LYS A 609 -0.06 18.90 17.03
N PHE A 610 0.08 18.02 18.02
CA PHE A 610 1.31 17.26 18.29
C PHE A 610 1.04 16.11 19.26
N VAL A 611 1.98 15.17 19.33
CA VAL A 611 1.96 14.02 20.24
C VAL A 611 3.19 14.05 21.15
N LYS A 612 3.02 13.69 22.43
CA LYS A 612 4.11 13.50 23.39
C LYS A 612 4.06 12.07 23.94
N ILE A 613 5.21 11.41 23.98
CA ILE A 613 5.38 10.12 24.66
C ILE A 613 6.43 10.26 25.76
N ALA A 614 6.21 9.59 26.88
CA ALA A 614 7.19 9.44 27.95
C ALA A 614 8.04 8.18 27.69
N PRO A 615 9.38 8.29 27.61
CA PRO A 615 10.24 7.23 27.06
C PRO A 615 10.38 5.97 27.94
N GLU A 616 10.21 6.05 29.26
CA GLU A 616 10.30 4.89 30.16
C GLU A 616 8.91 4.35 30.54
N SER A 617 7.96 5.23 30.80
CA SER A 617 6.58 4.86 31.20
C SER A 617 5.68 4.51 30.02
N LEU A 618 6.06 4.93 28.80
CA LEU A 618 5.30 4.75 27.57
C LEU A 618 3.87 5.33 27.66
N GLU A 619 3.66 6.34 28.48
CA GLU A 619 2.41 7.12 28.47
C GLU A 619 2.42 8.07 27.27
N CYS A 620 1.30 8.15 26.54
CA CYS A 620 1.19 8.93 25.31
C CYS A 620 0.06 9.96 25.43
N ALA A 621 0.35 11.23 25.15
CA ALA A 621 -0.63 12.32 25.12
C ALA A 621 -0.79 12.84 23.69
N VAL A 622 -2.01 12.77 23.17
CA VAL A 622 -2.42 13.30 21.86
C VAL A 622 -3.11 14.64 22.07
N VAL A 623 -2.55 15.71 21.52
CA VAL A 623 -3.03 17.09 21.71
C VAL A 623 -3.72 17.58 20.44
N PHE A 624 -4.97 18.04 20.56
CA PHE A 624 -5.76 18.55 19.44
C PHE A 624 -5.70 20.07 19.32
N SER A 625 -5.99 20.58 18.12
CA SER A 625 -6.13 22.01 17.79
C SER A 625 -7.15 22.74 18.68
N SER A 626 -8.19 22.02 19.16
CA SER A 626 -9.22 22.53 20.06
C SER A 626 -8.74 22.75 21.50
N GLY A 627 -7.60 22.15 21.88
CA GLY A 627 -7.10 22.09 23.24
C GLY A 627 -7.53 20.87 24.05
N LEU A 628 -8.31 19.96 23.43
CA LEU A 628 -8.52 18.60 23.95
C LEU A 628 -7.20 17.85 24.00
N ILE A 629 -7.01 17.07 25.06
CA ILE A 629 -5.89 16.12 25.19
C ILE A 629 -6.44 14.76 25.54
N ILE A 630 -5.99 13.73 24.82
CA ILE A 630 -6.31 12.33 25.12
C ILE A 630 -5.02 11.67 25.60
N VAL A 631 -5.07 11.04 26.77
CA VAL A 631 -3.94 10.30 27.34
C VAL A 631 -4.21 8.80 27.22
N TYR A 632 -3.20 8.07 26.72
CA TYR A 632 -3.16 6.63 26.58
C TYR A 632 -2.08 6.03 27.46
N ARG A 633 -2.28 4.76 27.84
CA ARG A 633 -1.33 3.96 28.61
C ARG A 633 -0.94 2.70 27.88
N PHE A 634 0.34 2.36 27.96
CA PHE A 634 0.86 1.09 27.46
C PHE A 634 0.57 -0.03 28.47
N VAL A 635 -0.64 -0.56 28.43
CA VAL A 635 -1.14 -1.63 29.29
C VAL A 635 -2.01 -2.54 28.44
N SER A 636 -1.87 -3.85 28.62
CA SER A 636 -2.72 -4.84 27.95
C SER A 636 -4.20 -4.53 28.21
N PRO A 637 -5.07 -4.66 27.20
CA PRO A 637 -6.50 -4.48 27.39
C PRO A 637 -6.99 -5.39 28.52
N PRO A 638 -7.90 -4.92 29.40
CA PRO A 638 -8.50 -5.80 30.40
C PRO A 638 -9.41 -6.84 29.73
N ASP A 639 -9.45 -8.06 30.27
CA ASP A 639 -10.30 -9.16 29.74
C ASP A 639 -11.81 -8.87 29.83
N SER A 640 -12.20 -7.90 30.66
CA SER A 640 -13.60 -7.49 30.86
C SER A 640 -13.77 -5.99 30.69
N VAL A 641 -14.91 -5.57 30.13
CA VAL A 641 -15.27 -4.16 30.02
C VAL A 641 -15.32 -3.50 31.40
N THR A 642 -14.46 -2.52 31.59
CA THR A 642 -14.39 -1.66 32.76
C THR A 642 -15.61 -0.73 32.78
N PRO A 643 -16.36 -0.63 33.90
CA PRO A 643 -17.49 0.27 33.99
C PRO A 643 -17.03 1.73 33.90
N PHE A 644 -17.91 2.61 33.43
CA PHE A 644 -17.65 4.05 33.46
C PHE A 644 -17.42 4.54 34.90
N GLU A 645 -16.30 5.23 35.12
CA GLU A 645 -15.95 5.85 36.39
C GLU A 645 -15.92 7.37 36.24
N GLU A 646 -16.65 8.09 37.09
CA GLU A 646 -16.60 9.55 37.15
C GLU A 646 -15.37 9.98 37.96
N LEU A 647 -14.56 10.89 37.39
CA LEU A 647 -13.36 11.40 38.04
C LEU A 647 -13.70 12.60 38.94
N VAL A 648 -12.87 12.83 39.94
CA VAL A 648 -13.08 13.88 40.96
C VAL A 648 -13.10 15.28 40.35
N ASP A 649 -12.26 15.51 39.32
CA ASP A 649 -12.13 16.81 38.67
C ASP A 649 -12.98 16.86 37.38
N PRO A 650 -13.85 17.88 37.21
CA PRO A 650 -14.75 17.97 36.06
C PRO A 650 -14.03 18.22 34.73
N GLU A 651 -12.78 18.70 34.77
CA GLU A 651 -11.95 18.86 33.57
C GLU A 651 -11.38 17.52 33.06
N LEU A 652 -11.46 16.44 33.85
CA LEU A 652 -11.01 15.10 33.49
C LEU A 652 -12.22 14.19 33.17
N LEU A 653 -12.08 13.38 32.13
CA LEU A 653 -13.06 12.37 31.74
C LEU A 653 -12.39 11.01 31.66
N SER A 654 -12.87 10.03 32.42
CA SER A 654 -12.37 8.66 32.32
C SER A 654 -12.71 8.06 30.95
N LEU A 655 -11.71 7.48 30.30
CA LEU A 655 -11.86 6.76 29.02
C LEU A 655 -11.62 5.27 29.16
N THR A 656 -11.35 4.80 30.38
CA THR A 656 -11.01 3.39 30.66
C THR A 656 -12.09 2.40 30.25
N HIS A 657 -13.35 2.84 30.13
CA HIS A 657 -14.49 2.04 29.69
C HIS A 657 -14.58 1.86 28.16
N LEU A 658 -13.81 2.63 27.39
CA LEU A 658 -13.79 2.53 25.93
C LEU A 658 -12.78 1.45 25.50
N PRO A 659 -13.12 0.64 24.48
CA PRO A 659 -12.20 -0.37 23.98
C PRO A 659 -10.98 0.32 23.33
N PRO A 660 -9.78 -0.28 23.42
CA PRO A 660 -8.65 0.13 22.60
C PRO A 660 -8.92 -0.18 21.13
N SER A 661 -8.12 0.41 20.24
CA SER A 661 -8.08 0.01 18.83
C SER A 661 -7.74 -1.47 18.71
N LEU A 662 -8.27 -2.15 17.70
CA LEU A 662 -8.03 -3.59 17.47
C LEU A 662 -6.51 -3.89 17.49
N ASN A 663 -6.12 -4.90 18.29
CA ASN A 663 -4.72 -5.32 18.49
C ASN A 663 -3.75 -4.26 19.07
N SER A 664 -4.25 -3.10 19.52
CA SER A 664 -3.41 -2.08 20.14
C SER A 664 -3.08 -2.40 21.59
N ARG A 665 -1.82 -2.19 21.97
CA ARG A 665 -1.31 -2.30 23.35
C ARG A 665 -1.47 -1.00 24.14
N PHE A 666 -2.01 0.03 23.50
CA PHE A 666 -2.34 1.29 24.15
C PHE A 666 -3.82 1.36 24.46
N SER A 667 -4.14 1.50 25.75
CA SER A 667 -5.50 1.67 26.23
C SER A 667 -5.81 3.15 26.49
N PRO A 668 -6.98 3.66 26.04
CA PRO A 668 -7.44 5.00 26.40
C PRO A 668 -7.53 5.15 27.93
N TYR A 669 -6.98 6.23 28.46
CA TYR A 669 -6.95 6.44 29.92
C TYR A 669 -7.89 7.56 30.38
N PHE A 670 -7.61 8.81 30.01
CA PHE A 670 -8.51 9.93 30.26
C PHE A 670 -8.44 10.99 29.16
N ALA A 671 -9.52 11.75 29.00
CA ALA A 671 -9.54 12.98 28.24
C ALA A 671 -9.41 14.17 29.20
N PHE A 672 -8.65 15.20 28.81
CA PHE A 672 -8.55 16.45 29.53
C PHE A 672 -9.15 17.59 28.70
N LEU A 673 -10.20 18.21 29.26
CA LEU A 673 -11.13 19.12 28.58
C LEU A 673 -11.46 20.34 29.48
N PRO A 674 -10.50 21.23 29.80
CA PRO A 674 -10.76 22.37 30.68
C PRO A 674 -11.48 23.54 29.99
N ASN A 675 -11.75 23.44 28.68
CA ASN A 675 -12.38 24.50 27.85
C ASN A 675 -11.63 25.85 27.89
N ARG A 676 -10.30 25.79 27.72
CA ARG A 676 -9.37 26.95 27.83
C ARG A 676 -8.77 27.42 26.49
N GLY A 677 -9.29 26.92 25.36
CA GLY A 677 -8.73 27.23 24.04
C GLY A 677 -7.50 26.38 23.74
N GLN A 678 -6.54 26.92 22.99
CA GLN A 678 -5.42 26.14 22.47
C GLN A 678 -4.35 25.85 23.53
N VAL A 679 -3.80 24.64 23.47
CA VAL A 679 -2.62 24.26 24.27
C VAL A 679 -1.39 24.98 23.73
N SER A 680 -0.64 25.64 24.61
CA SER A 680 0.64 26.29 24.30
C SER A 680 1.81 25.33 24.47
N ALA A 681 1.82 24.52 25.54
CA ALA A 681 2.82 23.48 25.79
C ALA A 681 2.27 22.37 26.71
N CYS A 682 2.85 21.17 26.62
CA CYS A 682 2.62 20.10 27.59
C CYS A 682 3.88 19.24 27.79
N ALA A 683 3.98 18.62 28.97
CA ALA A 683 5.09 17.76 29.34
C ALA A 683 4.60 16.55 30.16
N LEU A 684 5.14 15.36 29.84
CA LEU A 684 4.92 14.12 30.56
C LEU A 684 6.18 13.76 31.36
N ALA A 685 6.00 13.26 32.57
CA ALA A 685 7.06 12.70 33.39
C ALA A 685 6.91 11.18 33.47
N ASP A 686 8.02 10.45 33.40
CA ASP A 686 8.06 8.98 33.51
C ASP A 686 7.69 8.43 34.90
N VAL A 687 7.36 9.34 35.81
CA VAL A 687 6.95 9.09 37.20
C VAL A 687 5.47 9.37 37.45
N GLY A 688 4.66 9.45 36.38
CA GLY A 688 3.21 9.49 36.45
C GLY A 688 2.62 10.88 36.66
N PHE A 689 3.25 11.92 36.08
CA PHE A 689 2.73 13.30 36.14
C PHE A 689 2.62 13.91 34.75
N PHE A 690 1.57 14.69 34.56
CA PHE A 690 1.30 15.39 33.31
C PHE A 690 1.10 16.87 33.61
N ALA A 691 1.77 17.74 32.85
CA ALA A 691 1.61 19.18 32.93
C ALA A 691 1.16 19.73 31.58
N VAL A 692 0.23 20.68 31.60
CA VAL A 692 -0.32 21.31 30.40
C VAL A 692 -0.61 22.77 30.67
N THR A 693 -0.33 23.60 29.67
CA THR A 693 -0.66 25.02 29.69
C THR A 693 -1.41 25.45 28.43
N TYR A 694 -2.22 26.49 28.57
CA TYR A 694 -3.02 27.09 27.50
C TYR A 694 -2.55 28.50 27.14
N THR A 695 -2.97 28.99 25.97
CA THR A 695 -2.62 30.33 25.49
C THR A 695 -3.17 31.46 26.36
N ASP A 696 -4.12 31.19 27.26
CA ASP A 696 -4.60 32.13 28.27
C ASP A 696 -3.70 32.22 29.52
N GLY A 697 -2.59 31.48 29.56
CA GLY A 697 -1.63 31.46 30.67
C GLY A 697 -2.03 30.51 31.82
N THR A 698 -3.10 29.74 31.69
CA THR A 698 -3.46 28.74 32.70
C THR A 698 -2.56 27.50 32.64
N LEU A 699 -2.14 27.01 33.80
CA LEU A 699 -1.33 25.80 33.98
C LEU A 699 -2.06 24.80 34.87
N PHE A 700 -2.10 23.55 34.41
CA PHE A 700 -2.62 22.41 35.14
C PHE A 700 -1.54 21.35 35.31
N VAL A 701 -1.53 20.70 36.47
CA VAL A 701 -0.73 19.50 36.73
C VAL A 701 -1.63 18.40 37.22
N VAL A 702 -1.53 17.24 36.58
CA VAL A 702 -2.30 16.03 36.86
C VAL A 702 -1.36 14.97 37.42
N ASP A 703 -1.70 14.40 38.58
CA ASP A 703 -1.14 13.14 39.05
C ASP A 703 -1.89 12.01 38.35
N MET A 704 -1.22 11.30 37.45
CA MET A 704 -1.88 10.28 36.63
C MET A 704 -2.13 8.97 37.38
N ARG A 705 -1.57 8.71 38.56
CA ARG A 705 -1.73 7.39 39.24
C ARG A 705 -3.15 7.11 39.74
N GLY A 706 -3.87 8.17 40.07
CA GLY A 706 -5.32 8.20 40.27
C GLY A 706 -5.75 9.57 39.77
N PRO A 707 -6.19 9.67 38.50
CA PRO A 707 -6.02 10.87 37.70
C PRO A 707 -6.74 12.04 38.35
N ALA A 708 -5.95 12.96 38.90
CA ALA A 708 -6.45 14.09 39.68
C ALA A 708 -5.57 15.32 39.48
N ILE A 709 -6.20 16.49 39.45
CA ILE A 709 -5.54 17.77 39.25
C ILE A 709 -4.96 18.25 40.59
N ILE A 710 -3.63 18.23 40.69
CA ILE A 710 -2.88 18.62 41.89
C ILE A 710 -2.42 20.09 41.87
N LEU A 711 -2.46 20.75 40.70
CA LEU A 711 -2.18 22.18 40.57
C LEU A 711 -3.13 22.82 39.55
N ARG A 712 -3.74 23.94 39.94
CA ARG A 712 -4.46 24.88 39.07
C ARG A 712 -3.84 26.26 39.25
N HIS A 713 -3.10 26.74 38.25
CA HIS A 713 -2.39 28.02 38.31
C HIS A 713 -2.86 28.96 37.18
N GLY A 714 -2.86 30.27 37.44
CA GLY A 714 -3.25 31.28 36.44
C GLY A 714 -4.75 31.44 36.20
N ILE A 715 -5.63 30.77 36.95
CA ILE A 715 -7.09 30.88 36.77
C ILE A 715 -7.60 32.21 37.33
N LYS A 716 -7.89 33.18 36.45
CA LYS A 716 -8.64 34.41 36.81
C LYS A 716 -10.14 34.08 36.97
N THR A 717 -10.77 34.49 38.07
CA THR A 717 -12.22 34.38 38.26
C THR A 717 -12.95 35.40 37.37
N LYS A 718 -13.81 34.94 36.45
CA LYS A 718 -14.62 35.85 35.60
C LYS A 718 -15.64 36.60 36.47
N ASN A 719 -15.47 37.91 36.64
CA ASN A 719 -16.58 38.77 37.04
C ASN A 719 -17.61 38.80 35.91
N ARG A 720 -18.89 38.65 36.27
CA ARG A 720 -20.05 38.32 35.41
C ARG A 720 -20.44 39.33 34.31
N HIS A 721 -19.58 40.26 33.91
CA HIS A 721 -19.96 41.41 33.07
C HIS A 721 -19.10 41.74 31.83
N SER A 722 -18.22 40.86 31.34
CA SER A 722 -17.56 41.09 30.05
C SER A 722 -17.83 39.98 29.03
N ILE A 723 -18.75 40.29 28.10
CA ILE A 723 -18.86 39.62 26.80
C ILE A 723 -17.94 40.41 25.85
N GLY A 724 -16.81 39.83 25.47
CA GLY A 724 -15.88 40.44 24.51
C GLY A 724 -14.76 39.49 24.13
N VAL A 725 -14.62 39.22 22.84
CA VAL A 725 -13.62 38.34 22.19
C VAL A 725 -12.31 39.10 21.98
N HIS A 726 -11.73 39.66 23.04
CA HIS A 726 -10.41 40.28 23.00
C HIS A 726 -9.49 39.60 24.02
N MET A 727 -8.33 39.12 23.55
CA MET A 727 -7.23 38.73 24.43
C MET A 727 -6.89 39.90 25.34
N ASP A 728 -6.77 39.63 26.64
CA ASP A 728 -6.31 40.59 27.64
C ASP A 728 -4.85 40.97 27.28
N PRO A 729 -4.53 42.24 26.98
CA PRO A 729 -3.18 42.64 26.51
C PRO A 729 -2.06 42.42 27.55
N ASP A 730 -2.41 42.06 28.80
CA ASP A 730 -1.50 41.76 29.91
C ASP A 730 -1.23 40.25 30.12
N THR A 731 -1.61 39.37 29.18
CA THR A 731 -1.41 37.91 29.35
C THR A 731 0.01 37.50 28.95
N ASP A 732 0.77 36.92 29.89
CA ASP A 732 2.12 36.37 29.65
C ASP A 732 2.05 34.83 29.56
N PRO A 733 1.85 34.26 28.35
CA PRO A 733 1.58 32.84 28.18
C PRO A 733 2.81 31.99 28.53
N ILE A 734 2.57 30.80 29.07
CA ILE A 734 3.62 29.81 29.29
C ILE A 734 3.88 29.09 27.97
N THR A 735 5.15 29.05 27.53
CA THR A 735 5.55 28.49 26.23
C THR A 735 6.38 27.21 26.36
N CYS A 736 7.00 26.94 27.52
CA CYS A 736 7.83 25.76 27.73
C CYS A 736 7.61 25.14 29.12
N LEU A 737 7.68 23.81 29.18
CA LEU A 737 7.53 23.01 30.40
C LEU A 737 8.58 21.90 30.40
N GLU A 738 9.32 21.73 31.50
CA GLU A 738 10.31 20.65 31.67
C GLU A 738 10.18 20.01 33.05
N TRP A 739 10.00 18.70 33.06
CA TRP A 739 10.00 17.90 34.29
C TRP A 739 11.43 17.45 34.64
N THR A 740 11.82 17.67 35.89
CA THR A 740 13.16 17.31 36.36
C THR A 740 13.13 16.79 37.80
N ILE A 741 14.08 15.94 38.13
CA ILE A 741 14.41 15.59 39.52
C ILE A 741 15.84 16.08 39.78
N SER A 742 15.96 17.25 40.40
CA SER A 742 17.22 18.00 40.52
C SER A 742 17.22 18.94 41.73
N PRO A 743 18.41 19.38 42.21
CA PRO A 743 18.57 20.47 43.16
C PRO A 743 18.36 21.85 42.50
N ILE A 744 18.10 22.88 43.32
CA ILE A 744 18.04 24.30 42.93
C ILE A 744 18.91 25.09 43.89
N ASP A 745 19.28 26.32 43.50
CA ASP A 745 20.18 27.17 44.28
C ASP A 745 19.82 27.31 45.77
N LYS A 746 18.52 27.47 46.07
CA LYS A 746 18.01 27.63 47.45
C LYS A 746 17.55 26.33 48.13
N ASP A 747 17.58 25.20 47.41
CA ASP A 747 17.16 23.89 47.92
C ASP A 747 17.95 22.77 47.21
N GLU A 748 19.04 22.36 47.88
CA GLU A 748 20.01 21.34 47.44
C GLU A 748 19.45 19.91 47.44
N ARG A 749 18.23 19.71 47.96
CA ARG A 749 17.59 18.39 47.96
C ARG A 749 17.21 17.99 46.54
N LEU A 750 17.35 16.70 46.27
CA LEU A 750 16.85 16.11 45.03
C LEU A 750 15.32 15.99 45.13
N ALA A 751 14.58 16.84 44.41
CA ALA A 751 13.12 16.87 44.46
C ALA A 751 12.50 16.86 43.06
N LEU A 752 11.26 16.36 42.96
CA LEU A 752 10.46 16.44 41.73
C LEU A 752 10.04 17.88 41.47
N ARG A 753 10.40 18.41 40.31
CA ARG A 753 10.19 19.81 39.95
C ARG A 753 9.69 19.96 38.53
N LEU A 754 8.80 20.92 38.34
CA LEU A 754 8.35 21.40 37.04
C LEU A 754 8.93 22.80 36.83
N VAL A 755 9.79 22.94 35.82
CA VAL A 755 10.29 24.23 35.37
C VAL A 755 9.35 24.77 34.29
N VAL A 756 8.90 26.00 34.47
CA VAL A 756 7.88 26.67 33.66
C VAL A 756 8.49 27.94 33.08
N GLY A 757 8.52 28.06 31.76
CA GLY A 757 9.02 29.25 31.05
C GLY A 757 7.88 30.05 30.44
N HIS A 758 7.81 31.34 30.76
CA HIS A 758 6.87 32.29 30.17
C HIS A 758 7.45 32.98 28.94
N ASP A 759 6.57 33.47 28.07
CA ASP A 759 6.94 34.20 26.85
C ASP A 759 7.75 35.47 27.15
N SER A 760 7.49 36.13 28.28
CA SER A 760 8.28 37.28 28.79
C SER A 760 9.74 36.96 29.14
N GLY A 761 10.12 35.68 29.21
CA GLY A 761 11.41 35.24 29.73
C GLY A 761 11.44 35.05 31.25
N THR A 762 10.31 35.18 31.95
CA THR A 762 10.17 34.82 33.36
C THR A 762 10.10 33.30 33.52
N PHE A 763 10.86 32.73 34.45
CA PHE A 763 10.81 31.30 34.77
C PHE A 763 10.32 31.06 36.19
N GLN A 764 9.56 29.97 36.38
CA GLN A 764 9.05 29.51 37.66
C GLN A 764 9.42 28.04 37.88
N VAL A 765 9.75 27.67 39.11
CA VAL A 765 10.00 26.27 39.49
C VAL A 765 9.00 25.86 40.56
N PHE A 766 8.12 24.93 40.20
CA PHE A 766 7.18 24.30 41.13
C PHE A 766 7.82 23.03 41.68
N THR A 767 7.95 22.93 43.00
CA THR A 767 8.45 21.71 43.67
C THR A 767 7.28 20.89 44.18
N PHE A 768 7.32 19.57 43.99
CA PHE A 768 6.27 18.66 44.42
C PHE A 768 6.78 17.76 45.54
N GLY A 769 6.02 17.72 46.64
CA GLY A 769 6.31 16.89 47.81
C GLY A 769 5.30 15.75 47.95
N ARG A 770 5.76 14.63 48.50
CA ARG A 770 4.89 13.49 48.86
C ARG A 770 4.39 13.66 50.29
N SER A 771 3.08 13.67 50.45
CA SER A 771 2.40 13.76 51.74
C SER A 771 2.39 12.41 52.47
N MET A 772 2.07 12.42 53.77
CA MET A 772 2.03 11.22 54.63
C MET A 772 1.04 10.14 54.14
N ASN A 773 -0.06 10.56 53.50
CA ASN A 773 -1.03 9.70 52.83
C ASN A 773 -0.58 9.22 51.44
N SER A 774 0.69 9.40 51.08
CA SER A 774 1.26 9.15 49.75
C SER A 774 0.73 9.99 48.58
N SER A 775 -0.15 10.98 48.82
CA SER A 775 -0.57 11.90 47.76
C SER A 775 0.51 12.93 47.46
N TRP A 776 0.57 13.40 46.22
CA TRP A 776 1.50 14.46 45.82
C TRP A 776 0.81 15.82 45.81
N ALA A 777 1.53 16.86 46.25
CA ALA A 777 1.04 18.22 46.24
C ALA A 777 2.19 19.20 45.96
N PRO A 778 1.89 20.36 45.34
CA PRO A 778 2.88 21.43 45.19
C PRO A 778 3.27 21.99 46.56
N VAL A 779 4.57 22.21 46.75
CA VAL A 779 5.12 22.95 47.88
C VAL A 779 4.77 24.44 47.68
N LYS A 780 4.48 25.16 48.77
CA LYS A 780 4.00 26.55 48.71
C LYS A 780 4.99 27.53 48.08
N GLU A 781 6.29 27.28 48.21
CA GLU A 781 7.33 28.15 47.69
C GLU A 781 7.59 27.86 46.20
N VAL A 782 7.43 28.89 45.37
CA VAL A 782 7.71 28.85 43.93
C VAL A 782 8.95 29.70 43.67
N ALA A 783 10.04 29.08 43.23
CA ALA A 783 11.25 29.82 42.88
C ALA A 783 11.02 30.55 41.55
N LYS A 784 11.48 31.81 41.45
CA LYS A 784 11.37 32.64 40.26
C LYS A 784 12.74 33.20 39.87
N PHE A 785 13.00 33.25 38.57
CA PHE A 785 14.24 33.78 38.01
C PHE A 785 14.05 34.17 36.53
N ASP A 786 14.99 34.94 35.99
CA ASP A 786 14.89 35.46 34.62
C ASP A 786 15.78 34.68 33.63
N GLY A 787 15.19 34.31 32.49
CA GLY A 787 15.86 33.65 31.38
C GLY A 787 15.80 34.48 30.08
N PRO A 788 16.05 33.84 28.93
CA PRO A 788 15.84 34.47 27.62
C PRO A 788 14.34 34.69 27.32
N ASP A 789 13.99 35.83 26.73
CA ASP A 789 12.64 36.11 26.21
C ASP A 789 12.25 35.10 25.12
N HIS A 790 10.95 34.80 25.02
CA HIS A 790 10.35 33.84 24.09
C HIS A 790 11.09 32.50 24.09
N PRO A 791 11.08 31.74 25.20
CA PRO A 791 11.81 30.49 25.29
C PRO A 791 11.29 29.49 24.25
N ILE A 792 12.23 28.82 23.59
CA ILE A 792 12.03 27.79 22.56
C ILE A 792 12.10 26.41 23.20
N ASP A 793 13.15 26.15 23.97
CA ASP A 793 13.36 24.88 24.68
C ASP A 793 14.28 25.07 25.91
N MET A 794 14.24 24.11 26.82
CA MET A 794 15.03 24.11 28.04
C MET A 794 15.49 22.72 28.47
N PHE A 795 16.65 22.66 29.08
CA PHE A 795 17.31 21.41 29.41
C PHE A 795 17.97 21.48 30.79
N VAL A 796 17.75 20.46 31.62
CA VAL A 796 18.48 20.27 32.88
C VAL A 796 19.48 19.13 32.70
N ILE A 797 20.77 19.42 32.82
CA ILE A 797 21.86 18.45 32.65
C ILE A 797 22.74 18.37 33.89
N ASN A 798 23.40 17.24 34.09
CA ASN A 798 24.35 17.05 35.17
C ASN A 798 25.65 17.80 34.87
N SER A 799 26.15 18.60 35.82
CA SER A 799 27.34 19.45 35.63
C SER A 799 28.64 18.69 35.36
N LYS A 800 28.72 17.40 35.71
CA LYS A 800 29.95 16.59 35.58
C LYS A 800 30.01 15.75 34.32
N ASN A 801 28.88 15.20 33.89
CA ASN A 801 28.84 14.22 32.79
C ASN A 801 27.83 14.56 31.68
N GLY A 802 27.20 15.74 31.75
CA GLY A 802 26.28 16.25 30.73
C GLY A 802 24.96 15.49 30.58
N SER A 803 24.73 14.41 31.34
CA SER A 803 23.52 13.61 31.18
C SER A 803 22.26 14.34 31.63
N ARG A 804 21.13 14.06 30.97
CA ARG A 804 19.85 14.71 31.27
C ARG A 804 19.34 14.34 32.67
N CYS A 805 18.83 15.34 33.37
CA CYS A 805 18.23 15.22 34.70
C CYS A 805 16.71 15.12 34.62
N LEU A 806 16.20 14.14 33.87
CA LEU A 806 14.77 13.92 33.65
C LEU A 806 14.03 13.48 34.92
N ALA A 807 12.72 13.66 34.96
CA ALA A 807 11.88 13.09 36.01
C ALA A 807 11.55 11.61 35.72
N ASN A 808 12.52 10.74 36.01
CA ASN A 808 12.42 9.30 35.73
C ASN A 808 12.48 8.43 36.98
N ARG A 809 12.24 7.11 36.80
CA ARG A 809 12.09 6.18 37.94
C ARG A 809 13.35 6.08 38.79
N SER A 810 14.52 6.04 38.14
CA SER A 810 15.81 5.94 38.83
C SER A 810 16.12 7.15 39.70
N ARG A 811 15.89 8.37 39.19
CA ARG A 811 16.11 9.61 39.96
C ARG A 811 15.06 9.83 41.03
N LEU A 812 13.81 9.40 40.81
CA LEU A 812 12.79 9.42 41.86
C LEU A 812 13.14 8.47 43.00
N ALA A 813 13.61 7.27 42.70
CA ALA A 813 14.08 6.33 43.72
C ALA A 813 15.25 6.93 44.52
N ALA A 814 16.21 7.59 43.86
CA ALA A 814 17.29 8.31 44.53
C ALA A 814 16.77 9.43 45.44
N ALA A 815 15.80 10.23 44.97
CA ALA A 815 15.19 11.31 45.73
C ALA A 815 14.43 10.82 46.98
N LEU A 816 13.79 9.65 46.91
CA LEU A 816 13.05 9.06 48.03
C LEU A 816 13.96 8.35 49.05
N ASN A 817 15.11 7.85 48.61
CA ASN A 817 16.09 7.15 49.47
C ASN A 817 17.06 8.10 50.19
N ASP A 818 17.09 9.38 49.80
CA ASP A 818 17.97 10.40 50.39
C ASP A 818 17.51 10.75 51.81
N SER A 819 17.83 9.85 52.75
CA SER A 819 17.60 9.97 54.19
C SER A 819 18.70 10.84 54.81
N GLU A 820 18.53 12.16 54.76
CA GLU A 820 19.23 13.20 55.55
C GLU A 820 20.77 13.13 55.70
N THR A 821 21.53 12.24 55.02
CA THR A 821 22.94 11.98 55.38
C THR A 821 23.96 11.93 54.24
N THR A 822 23.61 12.16 52.98
CA THR A 822 24.60 12.19 51.88
C THR A 822 25.05 13.61 51.53
N ARG A 823 26.23 13.99 52.03
CA ARG A 823 26.97 15.20 51.62
C ARG A 823 27.24 15.19 50.10
N GLY A 824 26.71 16.20 49.40
CA GLY A 824 27.18 16.64 48.08
C GLY A 824 26.35 16.14 46.90
N THR A 825 25.10 16.59 46.76
CA THR A 825 24.34 16.45 45.51
C THR A 825 25.12 17.09 44.37
N VAL A 826 25.38 16.36 43.29
CA VAL A 826 26.10 16.91 42.12
C VAL A 826 25.28 18.07 41.54
N PRO A 827 25.86 19.28 41.37
CA PRO A 827 25.14 20.42 40.80
C PRO A 827 24.59 20.12 39.41
N VAL A 828 23.52 20.80 39.03
CA VAL A 828 22.94 20.71 37.69
C VAL A 828 23.15 22.00 36.91
N LEU A 829 23.17 21.91 35.59
CA LEU A 829 23.18 23.06 34.69
C LEU A 829 21.80 23.16 34.04
N PHE A 830 21.29 24.38 33.96
CA PHE A 830 20.05 24.69 33.28
C PHE A 830 20.35 25.50 32.03
N VAL A 831 20.18 24.85 30.88
CA VAL A 831 20.43 25.44 29.57
C VAL A 831 19.08 25.82 28.97
N THR A 832 18.92 27.09 28.62
CA THR A 832 17.69 27.61 28.00
C THR A 832 18.01 28.35 26.74
N ALA A 833 17.19 28.17 25.71
CA ALA A 833 17.25 28.95 24.48
C ALA A 833 15.94 29.69 24.26
N GLY A 834 16.03 30.96 23.88
CA GLY A 834 14.90 31.75 23.39
C GLY A 834 15.13 32.25 21.97
N LEU A 835 14.22 33.08 21.46
CA LEU A 835 14.30 33.58 20.08
C LEU A 835 15.52 34.47 19.77
N LYS A 836 16.20 35.01 20.78
CA LYS A 836 17.35 35.94 20.62
C LYS A 836 18.68 35.43 21.17
N GLY A 837 18.70 34.32 21.90
CA GLY A 837 19.92 33.82 22.53
C GLY A 837 19.68 32.62 23.44
N ALA A 838 20.76 32.11 24.02
CA ALA A 838 20.71 31.07 25.05
C ALA A 838 21.46 31.48 26.32
N ARG A 839 21.09 30.84 27.44
CA ARG A 839 21.70 31.01 28.76
C ARG A 839 21.94 29.66 29.41
N CYS A 840 23.00 29.58 30.21
CA CYS A 840 23.34 28.43 31.03
C CYS A 840 23.49 28.91 32.49
N ASN A 841 22.69 28.37 33.40
CA ASN A 841 22.64 28.72 34.81
C ASN A 841 22.98 27.52 35.69
N MET A 842 23.64 27.76 36.83
CA MET A 842 23.87 26.74 37.85
C MET A 842 22.57 26.46 38.63
N ASN A 843 22.33 25.20 38.97
CA ASN A 843 21.23 24.77 39.85
C ASN A 843 19.89 25.43 39.51
N ILE A 844 19.56 25.48 38.21
CA ILE A 844 18.34 26.09 37.64
C ILE A 844 18.22 27.59 37.87
N SER A 845 18.05 28.02 39.12
CA SER A 845 17.83 29.41 39.52
C SER A 845 19.07 30.13 40.05
N GLY A 846 20.25 29.51 40.00
CA GLY A 846 21.50 30.05 40.51
C GLY A 846 22.26 30.90 39.50
N ASP A 847 23.54 31.13 39.79
CA ASP A 847 24.41 32.01 39.00
C ASP A 847 24.51 31.61 37.53
N ARG A 848 24.58 32.62 36.65
CA ARG A 848 24.74 32.43 35.21
C ARG A 848 26.20 32.08 34.88
N ILE A 849 26.39 30.96 34.20
CA ILE A 849 27.68 30.43 33.78
C ILE A 849 28.00 30.82 32.33
N GLY A 850 26.99 30.78 31.44
CA GLY A 850 27.14 31.06 30.02
C GLY A 850 25.99 31.91 29.46
N LYS A 851 26.27 32.71 28.44
CA LYS A 851 25.27 33.47 27.67
C LYS A 851 25.75 33.65 26.23
N VAL A 852 24.85 33.44 25.28
CA VAL A 852 25.08 33.78 23.88
C VAL A 852 23.87 34.50 23.29
N GLU A 853 24.11 35.41 22.37
CA GLU A 853 23.07 36.06 21.55
C GLU A 853 23.19 35.56 20.11
N TRP A 854 22.05 35.28 19.48
CA TRP A 854 22.00 34.78 18.12
C TRP A 854 22.47 35.85 17.15
N SER A 855 23.36 35.47 16.23
CA SER A 855 23.84 36.37 15.18
C SER A 855 22.69 36.68 14.21
N HIS A 856 22.47 37.95 13.85
CA HIS A 856 21.49 38.31 12.83
C HIS A 856 21.70 37.61 11.48
N LYS A 857 22.93 37.14 11.21
CA LYS A 857 23.26 36.43 9.96
C LYS A 857 22.77 34.98 9.94
N MET A 858 22.50 34.35 11.09
CA MET A 858 22.09 32.94 11.15
C MET A 858 20.60 32.72 10.82
N GLY A 859 19.82 33.80 10.72
CA GLY A 859 18.36 33.72 10.56
C GLY A 859 17.64 33.35 11.86
N LYS A 860 16.33 33.12 11.77
CA LYS A 860 15.51 32.69 12.91
C LYS A 860 15.87 31.28 13.37
N VAL A 861 16.09 31.11 14.67
CA VAL A 861 16.22 29.79 15.30
C VAL A 861 14.83 29.16 15.40
N LEU A 862 14.67 27.97 14.80
CA LEU A 862 13.40 27.23 14.77
C LEU A 862 13.31 26.20 15.88
N SER A 863 14.45 25.62 16.27
CA SER A 863 14.55 24.61 17.33
C SER A 863 15.97 24.54 17.86
N VAL A 864 16.15 24.04 19.07
CA VAL A 864 17.46 23.75 19.66
C VAL A 864 17.48 22.33 20.21
N GLN A 865 18.66 21.73 20.32
CA GLN A 865 18.82 20.42 20.93
C GLN A 865 20.21 20.30 21.56
N ILE A 866 20.31 19.66 22.73
CA ILE A 866 21.61 19.18 23.24
C ILE A 866 21.90 17.84 22.59
N VAL A 867 22.99 17.76 21.82
CA VAL A 867 23.44 16.55 21.12
C VAL A 867 24.66 15.95 21.80
N GLN A 868 24.78 14.63 21.74
CA GLN A 868 25.82 13.85 22.36
C GLN A 868 26.62 13.04 21.32
N LYS A 869 27.95 13.07 21.44
CA LYS A 869 28.87 12.19 20.71
C LYS A 869 30.05 11.85 21.60
N LEU A 870 30.41 10.57 21.70
CA LEU A 870 31.56 10.09 22.51
C LEU A 870 31.55 10.55 23.98
N SER A 871 30.38 10.82 24.57
CA SER A 871 30.19 11.40 25.91
C SER A 871 30.51 12.89 26.04
N SER A 872 30.77 13.58 24.94
CA SER A 872 30.75 15.04 24.84
C SER A 872 29.38 15.53 24.39
N TYR A 873 29.01 16.75 24.80
CA TYR A 873 27.71 17.39 24.62
C TYR A 873 27.88 18.81 24.10
N ALA A 874 27.02 19.22 23.17
CA ALA A 874 26.96 20.59 22.68
C ALA A 874 25.50 21.03 22.49
N LEU A 875 25.23 22.32 22.65
CA LEU A 875 23.95 22.90 22.27
C LEU A 875 23.98 23.21 20.77
N VAL A 876 23.01 22.70 20.01
CA VAL A 876 22.88 22.97 18.58
C VAL A 876 21.59 23.74 18.31
N ALA A 877 21.70 24.88 17.63
CA ALA A 877 20.59 25.69 17.18
C ALA A 877 20.34 25.48 15.68
N PHE A 878 19.12 25.10 15.33
CA PHE A 878 18.70 24.86 13.95
C PHE A 878 17.91 26.06 13.42
N THR A 879 18.31 26.57 12.25
CA THR A 879 17.78 27.83 11.72
C THR A 879 16.88 27.63 10.50
N GLU A 880 16.12 28.66 10.16
CA GLU A 880 15.29 28.70 8.94
C GLU A 880 16.12 28.68 7.65
N ASN A 881 17.40 29.05 7.71
CA ASN A 881 18.33 29.04 6.59
C ASN A 881 18.93 27.64 6.31
N HIS A 882 18.39 26.59 6.94
CA HIS A 882 18.93 25.22 6.88
C HIS A 882 20.36 25.11 7.43
N GLU A 883 20.66 25.85 8.50
CA GLU A 883 21.94 25.78 9.19
C GLU A 883 21.79 25.17 10.60
N ALA A 884 22.84 24.52 11.08
CA ALA A 884 22.99 24.07 12.46
C ALA A 884 24.21 24.74 13.10
N CYS A 885 23.98 25.61 14.07
CA CYS A 885 25.03 26.32 14.81
C CYS A 885 25.28 25.62 16.16
N ALA A 886 26.49 25.12 16.37
CA ALA A 886 26.91 24.43 17.58
C ALA A 886 27.57 25.39 18.59
N TYR A 887 27.27 25.20 19.87
CA TYR A 887 27.79 25.97 21.00
C TYR A 887 28.27 25.05 22.12
N SER A 888 29.36 25.44 22.77
CA SER A 888 29.95 24.68 23.87
C SER A 888 29.05 24.68 25.12
N LEU A 889 29.24 23.68 25.98
CA LEU A 889 28.60 23.62 27.30
C LEU A 889 29.68 23.47 28.38
N PRO A 890 29.61 24.22 29.50
CA PRO A 890 28.52 25.12 29.89
C PRO A 890 28.65 26.58 29.39
N THR A 891 29.75 26.96 28.75
CA THR A 891 30.09 28.38 28.50
C THR A 891 29.31 29.03 27.35
N LEU A 892 28.68 28.25 26.47
CA LEU A 892 27.95 28.72 25.28
C LEU A 892 28.82 29.49 24.26
N GLU A 893 30.08 29.10 24.13
CA GLU A 893 30.97 29.62 23.10
C GLU A 893 30.60 29.04 21.75
N PHE A 894 30.58 29.87 20.70
CA PHE A 894 30.29 29.40 19.35
C PHE A 894 31.40 28.46 18.86
N LEU A 895 31.02 27.26 18.43
CA LEU A 895 31.94 26.26 17.89
C LEU A 895 31.94 26.32 16.36
N HIS A 896 30.84 25.89 15.73
CA HIS A 896 30.76 25.71 14.29
C HIS A 896 29.39 26.09 13.74
N ASN A 897 29.37 26.49 12.47
CA ASN A 897 28.16 26.57 11.66
C ASN A 897 28.20 25.47 10.59
N MET A 898 27.17 24.65 10.54
CA MET A 898 27.05 23.51 9.64
C MET A 898 25.90 23.75 8.67
N ALA A 899 26.18 23.72 7.36
CA ALA A 899 25.14 23.69 6.35
C ALA A 899 24.43 22.33 6.40
N LEU A 900 23.10 22.34 6.55
CA LEU A 900 22.28 21.16 6.38
C LEU A 900 21.77 21.08 4.95
N PRO A 901 21.47 19.88 4.45
CA PRO A 901 20.75 19.73 3.19
C PRO A 901 19.50 20.61 3.17
N PRO A 902 19.19 21.29 2.03
CA PRO A 902 18.03 22.18 1.93
C PRO A 902 16.74 21.37 1.99
N VAL A 903 16.22 21.16 3.20
CA VAL A 903 14.93 20.47 3.46
C VAL A 903 13.93 21.48 4.00
N THR A 904 12.74 21.54 3.39
CA THR A 904 11.75 22.62 3.50
C THR A 904 11.23 22.93 4.92
N TYR A 905 10.51 24.06 5.00
CA TYR A 905 10.16 24.99 6.09
C TYR A 905 9.70 24.51 7.48
N LEU A 906 9.67 23.22 7.81
CA LEU A 906 9.23 22.76 9.13
C LEU A 906 10.38 22.64 10.15
N PRO A 907 10.13 22.87 11.45
CA PRO A 907 11.10 22.58 12.50
C PRO A 907 11.53 21.11 12.42
N LYS A 908 12.85 20.88 12.49
CA LYS A 908 13.41 19.53 12.51
C LYS A 908 13.14 18.90 13.86
N THR A 909 12.80 17.61 13.88
CA THR A 909 12.80 16.85 15.13
C THR A 909 14.12 16.16 15.28
N VAL A 910 14.84 16.44 16.35
CA VAL A 910 16.22 16.00 16.58
C VAL A 910 16.26 15.23 17.89
N ASP A 911 16.95 14.09 17.90
CA ASP A 911 17.20 13.34 19.12
C ASP A 911 18.51 13.77 19.80
N GLU A 912 18.79 13.20 20.96
CA GLU A 912 20.02 13.46 21.73
C GLU A 912 21.30 12.97 21.06
N THR A 913 21.22 12.14 20.02
CA THR A 913 22.39 11.65 19.27
C THR A 913 22.75 12.54 18.09
N GLY A 914 21.95 13.56 17.79
CA GLY A 914 22.10 14.42 16.63
C GLY A 914 21.51 13.82 15.34
N ASP A 915 20.74 12.74 15.44
CA ASP A 915 19.92 12.23 14.35
C ASP A 915 18.60 13.03 14.29
N PHE A 916 18.11 13.28 13.08
CA PHE A 916 16.95 14.14 12.88
C PHE A 916 16.05 13.70 11.74
N ILE A 917 14.78 14.10 11.82
CA ILE A 917 13.84 14.07 10.69
C ILE A 917 13.50 15.51 10.31
N ALA A 918 13.65 15.81 9.02
CA ALA A 918 13.19 17.05 8.41
C ALA A 918 12.00 16.76 7.50
N TRP A 919 10.97 17.59 7.59
CA TRP A 919 9.66 17.33 6.99
C TRP A 919 9.39 18.28 5.81
N THR A 920 9.02 17.72 4.66
CA THR A 920 8.67 18.48 3.46
C THR A 920 7.16 18.43 3.25
N ARG A 921 6.50 19.60 3.28
CA ARG A 921 5.06 19.73 3.00
C ARG A 921 4.78 19.84 1.50
N ASN A 922 3.60 19.37 1.11
CA ASN A 922 2.95 19.75 -0.13
C ASN A 922 2.36 21.16 0.05
N PRO A 923 2.70 22.14 -0.79
CA PRO A 923 2.20 23.51 -0.67
C PRO A 923 0.68 23.64 -0.90
N GLU A 924 0.06 22.73 -1.67
CA GLU A 924 -1.36 22.77 -2.00
C GLU A 924 -2.23 22.23 -0.86
N THR A 925 -1.80 21.13 -0.24
CA THR A 925 -2.60 20.44 0.79
C THR A 925 -2.16 20.74 2.22
N GLY A 926 -0.93 21.23 2.42
CA GLY A 926 -0.33 21.39 3.74
C GLY A 926 0.11 20.08 4.42
N LEU A 927 -0.17 18.92 3.80
CA LEU A 927 0.26 17.60 4.29
C LEU A 927 1.74 17.36 4.01
N ILE A 928 2.37 16.49 4.79
CA ILE A 928 3.76 16.08 4.57
C ILE A 928 3.82 15.05 3.44
N ARG A 929 4.64 15.33 2.42
CA ARG A 929 4.85 14.44 1.26
C ARG A 929 6.18 13.68 1.29
N GLN A 930 7.11 14.11 2.14
CA GLN A 930 8.45 13.53 2.23
C GLN A 930 9.07 13.80 3.60
N ALA A 931 9.80 12.82 4.12
CA ALA A 931 10.61 12.91 5.32
C ALA A 931 12.08 12.62 4.98
N THR A 932 12.99 13.48 5.42
CA THR A 932 14.44 13.29 5.28
C THR A 932 15.03 12.90 6.63
N TYR A 933 15.49 11.65 6.74
CA TYR A 933 16.22 11.16 7.90
C TYR A 933 17.70 11.49 7.73
N GLY A 934 18.22 12.34 8.61
CA GLY A 934 19.59 12.82 8.58
C GLY A 934 20.28 12.71 9.93
N THR A 935 21.55 13.07 9.95
CA THR A 935 22.38 13.07 11.17
C THR A 935 23.39 14.20 11.11
N LEU A 936 23.80 14.72 12.26
CA LEU A 936 24.95 15.61 12.40
C LEU A 936 26.29 14.86 12.38
N PHE A 937 26.26 13.53 12.53
CA PHE A 937 27.45 12.69 12.69
C PHE A 937 27.45 11.50 11.71
N ASN A 938 27.50 11.78 10.41
CA ASN A 938 27.58 10.78 9.33
C ASN A 938 28.97 10.11 9.21
N PHE A 939 29.48 9.59 10.34
CA PHE A 939 30.71 8.81 10.41
C PHE A 939 30.35 7.33 10.42
N ARG A 940 30.75 6.60 9.38
CA ARG A 940 30.51 5.14 9.24
C ARG A 940 29.02 4.76 9.39
N ARG A 941 28.13 5.66 8.97
CA ARG A 941 26.69 5.39 8.83
C ARG A 941 26.42 4.89 7.42
N VAL A 942 25.31 4.19 7.26
CA VAL A 942 24.85 3.70 5.96
C VAL A 942 23.89 4.74 5.40
N ASP A 943 24.27 5.36 4.29
CA ASP A 943 23.48 6.37 3.57
C ASP A 943 23.10 5.91 2.14
N THR A 944 23.63 4.79 1.67
CA THR A 944 23.25 4.17 0.39
C THR A 944 21.99 3.32 0.51
N PRO A 945 21.07 3.37 -0.48
CA PRO A 945 19.91 2.48 -0.50
C PRO A 945 20.35 1.02 -0.61
N PRO A 946 19.58 0.05 -0.08
CA PRO A 946 19.88 -1.37 -0.25
C PRO A 946 19.94 -1.75 -1.73
N ALA A 947 20.85 -2.65 -2.07
CA ALA A 947 20.89 -3.27 -3.39
C ALA A 947 19.79 -4.34 -3.48
N VAL A 948 18.94 -4.23 -4.50
CA VAL A 948 17.78 -5.10 -4.70
C VAL A 948 18.07 -6.15 -5.78
N ASP A 949 17.63 -7.38 -5.56
CA ASP A 949 17.55 -8.41 -6.59
C ASP A 949 16.11 -8.90 -6.72
N PHE A 950 15.44 -8.55 -7.82
CA PHE A 950 14.08 -9.00 -8.10
C PHE A 950 14.01 -10.42 -8.69
N LEU A 951 15.10 -10.96 -9.24
CA LEU A 951 15.07 -12.28 -9.90
C LEU A 951 15.09 -13.44 -8.93
N SER A 952 15.68 -13.25 -7.75
CA SER A 952 15.89 -14.31 -6.77
C SER A 952 14.60 -15.00 -6.33
N THR A 953 13.44 -14.37 -6.53
CA THR A 953 12.13 -14.94 -6.17
C THR A 953 11.30 -15.37 -7.36
N LYS A 954 11.70 -15.13 -8.64
CA LYS A 954 10.82 -15.35 -9.81
C LYS A 954 10.48 -16.86 -9.97
N PRO A 955 9.24 -17.27 -9.70
CA PRO A 955 8.78 -18.62 -9.99
C PRO A 955 8.54 -18.81 -11.51
N MET A 956 8.34 -20.06 -11.93
CA MET A 956 8.01 -20.37 -13.33
C MET A 956 6.58 -19.91 -13.63
N VAL A 957 6.36 -19.30 -14.80
CA VAL A 957 5.00 -18.94 -15.23
C VAL A 957 4.16 -20.21 -15.41
N PRO A 958 2.96 -20.32 -14.79
CA PRO A 958 2.07 -21.47 -14.99
C PRO A 958 1.70 -21.66 -16.46
N ALA A 959 1.31 -22.88 -16.82
CA ALA A 959 0.89 -23.18 -18.19
C ALA A 959 -0.43 -22.47 -18.55
N GLN A 960 -0.55 -22.02 -19.79
CA GLN A 960 -1.78 -21.39 -20.31
C GLN A 960 -2.99 -22.32 -20.12
N PRO A 961 -4.10 -21.85 -19.51
CA PRO A 961 -5.35 -22.58 -19.48
C PRO A 961 -5.81 -22.98 -20.88
N GLN A 962 -6.12 -24.27 -21.07
CA GLN A 962 -6.52 -24.81 -22.37
C GLN A 962 -8.01 -24.56 -22.63
N PRO A 963 -8.43 -24.54 -23.91
CA PRO A 963 -9.84 -24.50 -24.28
C PRO A 963 -10.62 -25.65 -23.63
N VAL A 964 -11.84 -25.36 -23.20
CA VAL A 964 -12.74 -26.33 -22.55
C VAL A 964 -14.01 -26.47 -23.37
N SER A 965 -14.64 -27.64 -23.33
CA SER A 965 -15.92 -27.85 -24.00
C SER A 965 -17.04 -27.07 -23.31
N VAL A 966 -17.96 -26.53 -24.11
CA VAL A 966 -19.15 -25.81 -23.60
C VAL A 966 -20.03 -26.72 -22.75
N GLY A 967 -20.10 -28.02 -23.06
CA GLY A 967 -20.89 -29.00 -22.32
C GLY A 967 -20.28 -30.41 -22.34
N PRO A 968 -20.89 -31.36 -21.61
CA PRO A 968 -20.47 -32.76 -21.59
C PRO A 968 -20.23 -33.36 -23.00
N PRO A 969 -19.30 -34.32 -23.12
CA PRO A 969 -18.94 -34.94 -24.40
C PRO A 969 -20.11 -35.69 -25.07
N SER A 970 -21.16 -36.02 -24.32
CA SER A 970 -22.43 -36.58 -24.78
C SER A 970 -23.27 -35.63 -25.64
N ILE A 971 -23.05 -34.31 -25.53
CA ILE A 971 -23.89 -33.28 -26.16
C ILE A 971 -23.50 -33.04 -27.62
N LEU A 972 -22.22 -33.15 -28.01
CA LEU A 972 -21.77 -32.58 -29.29
C LEU A 972 -20.56 -33.31 -29.91
N GLY A 973 -20.79 -33.97 -31.04
CA GLY A 973 -19.76 -34.08 -32.07
C GLY A 973 -19.66 -32.76 -32.83
N SER A 974 -18.56 -32.03 -32.66
CA SER A 974 -18.10 -30.96 -33.57
C SER A 974 -18.99 -29.69 -33.68
N TRP A 975 -19.07 -28.90 -32.60
CA TRP A 975 -19.50 -27.48 -32.72
C TRP A 975 -18.41 -26.46 -32.39
N PHE A 976 -17.40 -26.85 -31.62
CA PHE A 976 -16.03 -26.33 -31.75
C PHE A 976 -15.19 -27.51 -32.25
N ASN A 977 -14.71 -27.47 -33.50
CA ASN A 977 -13.44 -28.15 -33.74
C ASN A 977 -12.44 -27.32 -32.97
N PHE A 978 -12.08 -27.75 -31.75
CA PHE A 978 -10.88 -27.24 -31.11
C PHE A 978 -9.71 -27.63 -32.02
N GLY A 979 -9.43 -26.79 -33.02
CA GLY A 979 -8.07 -26.67 -33.52
C GLY A 979 -7.19 -26.46 -32.29
N GLN A 980 -5.99 -27.03 -32.29
CA GLN A 980 -5.05 -26.76 -31.22
C GLN A 980 -4.93 -25.24 -31.05
N SER A 981 -5.31 -24.71 -29.88
CA SER A 981 -5.05 -23.31 -29.53
C SER A 981 -3.59 -23.02 -29.81
N MET A 982 -3.30 -21.83 -30.32
CA MET A 982 -1.92 -21.43 -30.53
C MET A 982 -1.16 -21.43 -29.20
N THR A 983 0.06 -21.94 -29.22
CA THR A 983 1.02 -21.76 -28.13
C THR A 983 1.53 -20.32 -28.14
N GLY A 984 2.01 -19.82 -26.99
CA GLY A 984 2.57 -18.47 -26.92
C GLY A 984 3.73 -18.22 -27.90
N ALA A 985 4.57 -19.23 -28.13
CA ALA A 985 5.64 -19.16 -29.13
C ALA A 985 5.11 -19.04 -30.56
N GLN A 986 4.02 -19.73 -30.90
CA GLN A 986 3.38 -19.59 -32.22
C GLN A 986 2.76 -18.20 -32.39
N VAL A 987 2.15 -17.64 -31.33
CA VAL A 987 1.64 -16.26 -31.35
C VAL A 987 2.79 -15.27 -31.54
N ASP A 988 3.89 -15.43 -30.82
CA ASP A 988 5.05 -14.56 -30.97
C ASP A 988 5.67 -14.60 -32.37
N VAL A 989 5.69 -15.77 -33.03
CA VAL A 989 6.11 -15.92 -34.43
C VAL A 989 5.13 -15.23 -35.38
N LEU A 990 3.83 -15.43 -35.17
CA LEU A 990 2.77 -14.80 -35.98
C LEU A 990 2.83 -13.27 -35.92
N LEU A 991 2.95 -12.73 -34.71
CA LEU A 991 2.97 -11.28 -34.48
C LEU A 991 4.31 -10.66 -34.87
N GLY A 992 5.43 -11.33 -34.57
CA GLY A 992 6.78 -10.83 -34.87
C GLY A 992 7.14 -10.85 -36.35
N GLY A 993 6.46 -11.68 -37.15
CA GLY A 993 6.64 -11.83 -38.59
C GLY A 993 7.88 -12.66 -38.98
N PRO A 994 8.08 -12.92 -40.29
CA PRO A 994 9.17 -13.77 -40.78
C PRO A 994 10.57 -13.19 -40.47
N ASP A 995 10.68 -11.86 -40.33
CA ASP A 995 11.93 -11.16 -40.02
C ASP A 995 12.11 -10.90 -38.51
N ARG A 996 11.51 -11.73 -37.64
CA ARG A 996 11.72 -11.67 -36.18
C ARG A 996 13.16 -12.08 -35.83
N PRO A 997 13.98 -11.19 -35.26
CA PRO A 997 15.34 -11.52 -34.85
C PRO A 997 15.31 -12.59 -33.78
N VAL A 998 16.32 -13.45 -33.77
CA VAL A 998 16.51 -14.40 -32.67
C VAL A 998 16.84 -13.60 -31.41
N PRO A 999 16.11 -13.79 -30.30
CA PRO A 999 16.41 -13.13 -29.03
C PRO A 999 17.85 -13.41 -28.60
N ILE A 1000 18.60 -12.36 -28.23
CA ILE A 1000 19.97 -12.52 -27.73
C ILE A 1000 19.88 -13.04 -26.29
N GLN A 1001 20.04 -14.35 -26.10
CA GLN A 1001 20.28 -14.92 -24.78
C GLN A 1001 21.65 -14.46 -24.29
N LYS A 1002 21.69 -13.51 -23.34
CA LYS A 1002 22.91 -13.21 -22.61
C LYS A 1002 23.23 -14.40 -21.71
N SER A 1003 24.30 -15.13 -22.03
CA SER A 1003 24.85 -16.17 -21.16
C SER A 1003 25.15 -15.56 -19.78
N LYS A 1004 24.58 -16.15 -18.71
CA LYS A 1004 24.91 -15.77 -17.34
C LYS A 1004 26.41 -15.98 -17.12
N LEU A 1005 27.15 -14.91 -16.88
CA LEU A 1005 28.49 -14.97 -16.31
C LEU A 1005 28.36 -15.47 -14.87
N GLN A 1006 28.76 -16.72 -14.61
CA GLN A 1006 28.89 -17.24 -13.24
C GLN A 1006 30.05 -16.53 -12.52
N PRO A 1007 29.87 -16.05 -11.28
CA PRO A 1007 30.98 -15.65 -10.43
C PRO A 1007 31.81 -16.87 -10.01
N PRO A 1008 33.14 -16.72 -9.82
CA PRO A 1008 33.98 -17.82 -9.37
C PRO A 1008 33.78 -18.05 -7.88
N ASP A 1009 33.49 -19.30 -7.53
CA ASP A 1009 33.67 -19.97 -6.23
C ASP A 1009 32.38 -20.58 -5.65
N THR A 1010 32.16 -21.86 -5.95
CA THR A 1010 31.60 -22.83 -4.99
C THR A 1010 32.00 -24.26 -5.33
N SER A 1011 33.02 -24.72 -4.60
CA SER A 1011 33.27 -26.07 -4.05
C SER A 1011 32.85 -27.34 -4.80
N ALA A 1012 33.78 -28.31 -4.80
CA ALA A 1012 33.75 -29.67 -5.34
C ALA A 1012 32.54 -30.57 -4.98
N ARG A 1013 31.55 -30.08 -4.21
CA ARG A 1013 30.30 -30.77 -3.91
C ARG A 1013 29.26 -30.67 -5.03
N GLU A 1014 29.29 -29.62 -5.85
CA GLU A 1014 28.40 -29.50 -7.02
C GLU A 1014 28.85 -30.38 -8.19
N ILE A 1015 30.16 -30.58 -8.36
CA ILE A 1015 30.72 -31.46 -9.41
C ILE A 1015 30.33 -32.92 -9.14
N ALA A 1016 30.24 -33.35 -7.88
CA ALA A 1016 29.78 -34.70 -7.53
C ALA A 1016 28.28 -34.89 -7.80
N LYS A 1017 27.42 -33.90 -7.51
CA LYS A 1017 25.98 -33.94 -7.82
C LYS A 1017 25.69 -33.83 -9.32
N GLN A 1018 26.46 -33.03 -10.07
CA GLN A 1018 26.36 -32.97 -11.53
C GLN A 1018 26.81 -34.27 -12.19
N ALA A 1019 27.82 -34.97 -11.64
CA ALA A 1019 28.26 -36.26 -12.16
C ALA A 1019 27.22 -37.39 -11.95
N THR A 1020 26.41 -37.33 -10.89
CA THR A 1020 25.31 -38.31 -10.67
C THR A 1020 24.07 -37.98 -11.50
N ALA A 1021 23.73 -36.70 -11.66
CA ALA A 1021 22.60 -36.24 -12.50
C ALA A 1021 22.86 -36.37 -14.01
N THR A 1022 24.14 -36.31 -14.44
CA THR A 1022 24.49 -36.60 -15.85
C THR A 1022 24.40 -38.09 -16.17
N GLN A 1023 24.66 -38.99 -15.22
CA GLN A 1023 24.47 -40.43 -15.43
C GLN A 1023 22.99 -40.83 -15.58
N SER A 1024 22.07 -40.23 -14.81
CA SER A 1024 20.63 -40.48 -15.00
C SER A 1024 20.12 -39.91 -16.33
N SER A 1025 20.55 -38.70 -16.72
CA SER A 1025 20.16 -38.11 -18.01
C SER A 1025 20.69 -38.87 -19.24
N LEU A 1026 21.81 -39.60 -19.10
CA LEU A 1026 22.36 -40.44 -20.15
C LEU A 1026 21.60 -41.78 -20.26
N TYR A 1027 21.14 -42.34 -19.14
CA TYR A 1027 20.25 -43.51 -19.15
C TYR A 1027 18.87 -43.16 -19.73
N ASP A 1028 18.31 -42.01 -19.38
CA ASP A 1028 17.02 -41.57 -19.94
C ASP A 1028 17.12 -41.23 -21.43
N ARG A 1029 18.24 -40.63 -21.88
CA ARG A 1029 18.51 -40.42 -23.31
C ARG A 1029 18.82 -41.71 -24.05
N LEU A 1030 19.46 -42.70 -23.43
CA LEU A 1030 19.66 -44.02 -24.03
C LEU A 1030 18.36 -44.80 -24.12
N THR A 1031 17.48 -44.74 -23.11
CA THR A 1031 16.17 -45.39 -23.14
C THR A 1031 15.22 -44.70 -24.11
N ALA A 1032 15.25 -43.36 -24.19
CA ALA A 1032 14.51 -42.60 -25.20
C ALA A 1032 15.03 -42.90 -26.63
N ALA A 1033 16.34 -42.94 -26.84
CA ALA A 1033 16.94 -43.28 -28.14
C ALA A 1033 16.74 -44.76 -28.52
N VAL A 1034 16.61 -45.67 -27.55
CA VAL A 1034 16.28 -47.10 -27.79
C VAL A 1034 14.80 -47.28 -28.10
N ASN A 1035 13.90 -46.53 -27.46
CA ASN A 1035 12.46 -46.54 -27.76
C ASN A 1035 12.15 -45.87 -29.11
N GLU A 1036 12.83 -44.78 -29.44
CA GLU A 1036 12.72 -44.09 -30.73
C GLU A 1036 13.28 -44.95 -31.89
N ARG A 1037 14.33 -45.74 -31.61
CA ARG A 1037 14.87 -46.74 -32.55
C ARG A 1037 14.02 -48.01 -32.62
N GLY A 1038 13.26 -48.34 -31.57
CA GLY A 1038 12.27 -49.42 -31.53
C GLY A 1038 11.00 -49.12 -32.32
N GLN A 1039 10.54 -47.86 -32.31
CA GLN A 1039 9.44 -47.39 -33.18
C GLN A 1039 9.84 -47.32 -34.66
N MET A 1040 11.08 -46.93 -34.98
CA MET A 1040 11.59 -47.04 -36.37
C MET A 1040 11.85 -48.48 -36.84
N LEU A 1041 11.96 -49.45 -35.93
CA LEU A 1041 12.07 -50.88 -36.25
C LEU A 1041 10.71 -51.53 -36.54
N GLY A 1042 9.62 -51.05 -35.89
CA GLY A 1042 8.25 -51.46 -36.23
C GLY A 1042 7.83 -51.02 -37.64
N ASP A 1043 8.18 -49.79 -38.03
CA ASP A 1043 7.93 -49.27 -39.38
C ASP A 1043 8.80 -49.93 -40.47
N LEU A 1044 9.91 -50.56 -40.08
CA LEU A 1044 10.74 -51.38 -40.97
C LEU A 1044 10.24 -52.81 -41.06
N GLU A 1045 9.67 -53.38 -39.99
CA GLU A 1045 9.04 -54.70 -39.98
C GLU A 1045 7.74 -54.72 -40.80
N ASP A 1046 6.94 -53.66 -40.74
CA ASP A 1046 5.76 -53.50 -41.61
C ASP A 1046 6.14 -53.28 -43.08
N ARG A 1047 7.27 -52.60 -43.34
CA ARG A 1047 7.82 -52.49 -44.70
C ARG A 1047 8.44 -53.81 -45.18
N PHE A 1048 9.12 -54.58 -44.33
CA PHE A 1048 9.66 -55.91 -44.66
C PHE A 1048 8.55 -56.95 -44.89
N ASN A 1049 7.47 -56.92 -44.11
CA ASN A 1049 6.30 -57.77 -44.31
C ASN A 1049 5.59 -57.43 -45.64
N SER A 1050 5.51 -56.15 -46.01
CA SER A 1050 4.96 -55.72 -47.31
C SER A 1050 5.86 -56.10 -48.51
N LEU A 1051 7.19 -56.15 -48.29
CA LEU A 1051 8.19 -56.53 -49.29
C LEU A 1051 8.34 -58.05 -49.41
N GLU A 1052 8.11 -58.80 -48.33
CA GLU A 1052 8.03 -60.26 -48.32
C GLU A 1052 6.74 -60.74 -49.01
N SER A 1053 5.60 -60.07 -48.77
CA SER A 1053 4.36 -60.38 -49.50
C SER A 1053 4.46 -60.02 -51.00
N GLY A 1054 5.15 -58.92 -51.34
CA GLY A 1054 5.40 -58.52 -52.73
C GLY A 1054 6.39 -59.42 -53.46
N SER A 1055 7.44 -59.90 -52.77
CA SER A 1055 8.45 -60.80 -53.35
C SER A 1055 7.97 -62.25 -53.46
N ARG A 1056 7.13 -62.76 -52.54
CA ARG A 1056 6.47 -64.07 -52.70
C ARG A 1056 5.54 -64.09 -53.93
N SER A 1057 4.78 -63.02 -54.16
CA SER A 1057 3.94 -62.86 -55.37
C SER A 1057 4.76 -62.85 -56.66
N MET A 1058 5.92 -62.16 -56.68
CA MET A 1058 6.81 -62.15 -57.84
C MET A 1058 7.56 -63.47 -58.04
N VAL A 1059 7.95 -64.16 -56.97
CA VAL A 1059 8.59 -65.49 -57.04
C VAL A 1059 7.59 -66.56 -57.51
N ASP A 1060 6.31 -66.46 -57.14
CA ASP A 1060 5.27 -67.36 -57.66
C ASP A 1060 4.95 -67.07 -59.13
N GLN A 1061 4.97 -65.81 -59.57
CA GLN A 1061 4.90 -65.45 -61.00
C GLN A 1061 6.14 -65.91 -61.78
N ALA A 1062 7.35 -65.79 -61.21
CA ALA A 1062 8.60 -66.24 -61.82
C ALA A 1062 8.70 -67.78 -61.87
N LYS A 1063 8.21 -68.50 -60.85
CA LYS A 1063 8.10 -69.97 -60.87
C LYS A 1063 7.06 -70.45 -61.87
N LYS A 1064 5.95 -69.72 -62.04
CA LYS A 1064 4.93 -70.02 -63.04
C LYS A 1064 5.44 -69.79 -64.48
N LEU A 1065 6.17 -68.71 -64.71
CA LEU A 1065 6.86 -68.43 -65.99
C LEU A 1065 8.01 -69.42 -66.27
N ALA A 1066 8.77 -69.82 -65.24
CA ALA A 1066 9.83 -70.81 -65.35
C ALA A 1066 9.27 -72.22 -65.62
N ALA A 1067 8.14 -72.59 -65.01
CA ALA A 1067 7.44 -73.85 -65.31
C ALA A 1067 6.86 -73.86 -66.73
N GLU A 1068 6.34 -72.74 -67.23
CA GLU A 1068 5.85 -72.61 -68.60
C GLU A 1068 6.99 -72.63 -69.65
N GLN A 1069 8.19 -72.15 -69.32
CA GLN A 1069 9.37 -72.27 -70.20
C GLN A 1069 10.05 -73.64 -70.11
N SER A 1070 10.01 -74.30 -68.95
CA SER A 1070 10.57 -75.65 -68.75
C SER A 1070 9.74 -76.74 -69.45
N ALA A 1071 8.42 -76.53 -69.60
CA ALA A 1071 7.55 -77.42 -70.36
C ALA A 1071 7.69 -77.30 -71.90
N LYS A 1072 8.44 -76.30 -72.41
CA LYS A 1072 8.63 -76.06 -73.85
C LYS A 1072 10.02 -76.44 -74.41
N SER A 1073 10.94 -76.96 -73.58
CA SER A 1073 12.33 -77.26 -73.99
C SER A 1073 12.67 -78.75 -74.11
N TRP A 1074 11.69 -79.66 -74.06
CA TRP A 1074 11.94 -81.08 -74.37
C TRP A 1074 11.51 -81.46 -75.80
N PHE A 1075 11.95 -80.71 -76.81
CA PHE A 1075 12.00 -81.21 -78.20
C PHE A 1075 13.00 -80.41 -79.04
N LYS A 1076 13.92 -81.17 -79.66
CA LYS A 1076 14.67 -80.92 -80.91
C LYS A 1076 16.02 -80.18 -80.85
N PHE A 1077 17.05 -81.00 -81.12
CA PHE A 1077 18.16 -80.84 -82.07
C PHE A 1077 18.41 -79.47 -82.68
#